data_AF-A0A5B9P8N7-F1
#
_entry.id   AF-A0A5B9P8N7-F1
#
_cell.length_a   1.000
_cell.length_b   1.000
_cell.length_c   1.000
_cell.angle_alpha   90.00
_cell.angle_beta   90.00
_cell.angle_gamma   90.00
#
_symmetry.space_group_name_H-M   'P 1'
#
loop_
_entity.id
_entity.type
_entity.pdbx_description
1 polymer ?
#
loop_
_entity_poly.entity_id
_entity_poly.type
_entity_poly.pdbx_seq_one_letter_code
_entity_poly.pdbx_strand_id
1 'polypeptide(L)'
;MIIKSITSAWMLLLLASSAAFAQDARNELPKKQHRTSDAPFLKPDEAVKKMAIPDGFDVSVFAAEPDIAEPIAFCFDDKGRMWIVENFNYQTRGKHIEDKQISRIQILEDTNGDGIFDKKKTFTDKLTFTSGIALGHGGVFVGSPPNFSFIPDRDGNDVPDGPPEILLDGWGFHDRHETLNSFIWGPDGWLYGCHGVFTRSEVGKPNCAKEDRQFIDGGIWRYHPTRNKFEIHARGLSNPWGFDFDDHGQGFATCCVIPHLFHIVQGGVYHKQSLPHVNPHIYDDIKTIRDHTHLSAHGGARFYLADAFPKPYNERNYLFMCNIHEHAVLTDFMQPNGSSFIGKHGDDFMPTNDLAWVGFSIEIGPEGGVYVLDWHDTDICGNAINFPNSGRVYRIMPKKATPITPPNLRAMSSVELAQLQTHDNDWYVRQSRTLLQDRANGDIAEAQETLTSILNSDVETRKKLRAMWALYVTNAFDEAGLTTLLDHSDEHIRGWAIRFLCDESPLNAFQDTSKLQDSIVGPDVLEKFTAMARDDSSAVVRRFLSSAVQRMPFADRWPILDALASHSEDAADNNLPRMIWFGLEPMVPHHPEKALALAINGKMPQLAEFVARRLTTGDVASQVNRPRKPQKNEKRVWQRIIQKSAPGFKVHDVGEGGVVDHSVFRNATAVQTHPLDRETPSTLRRQLKIPEIGRTKLNMRVSHHPHGDWQLRVLANGELLADQIVGSKTVANDEWLDVSVDLSNFAGQTVKLTIENKANDWQNEWAYWNRVSVDTEQEVGDAKKKTKVVFISGHPSHGRMKHEHRAGNMILANALNDSGLNIDAELVPHYGYPQDESILKDAATIVIFSTGHSGHVLKKKLDEFDALMNGGTGVVMLHWSTEAEKGKMGDLFLNWMGGFCDLDWSVNPHWKPNFNALPDHAICRGVEPFSVDDEWYYHMRFVEGMKGITPILTDVPPAHTLRRPDGERSGNTAVRRAVANGETQHVAWAYQRPGGGRGFGFTGGHNHESWQDDNFRKIVLNAILWTANVEVPEDGCANNQVDDALIKQNIDDQ
;
A
#
# COMPACT_ATOMS: atom_id res chain seq x y z
N MET A 1 -49.28 37.12 -16.85
CA MET A 1 -50.36 37.36 -15.87
C MET A 1 -51.25 36.11 -15.87
N ILE A 2 -50.96 35.06 -15.11
CA ILE A 2 -50.97 34.89 -13.64
C ILE A 2 -52.29 34.21 -13.16
N ILE A 3 -52.11 32.95 -12.71
CA ILE A 3 -52.76 32.22 -11.61
C ILE A 3 -54.06 31.41 -11.87
N LYS A 4 -53.94 30.12 -11.48
CA LYS A 4 -54.88 29.11 -10.91
C LYS A 4 -54.99 27.89 -11.83
N SER A 5 -54.59 26.67 -11.48
CA SER A 5 -54.60 25.99 -10.17
C SER A 5 -53.54 24.88 -10.07
N ILE A 6 -52.73 24.89 -9.01
CA ILE A 6 -51.93 23.75 -8.54
C ILE A 6 -52.25 23.59 -7.07
N THR A 7 -53.09 22.60 -6.72
CA THR A 7 -53.21 22.04 -5.35
C THR A 7 -54.14 20.83 -5.45
N SER A 8 -53.62 19.64 -5.75
CA SER A 8 -54.28 18.33 -5.46
C SER A 8 -53.42 17.09 -5.76
N ALA A 9 -52.27 17.20 -6.46
CA ALA A 9 -51.49 16.01 -6.84
C ALA A 9 -50.30 15.66 -5.92
N TRP A 10 -50.01 16.45 -4.89
CA TRP A 10 -48.79 16.29 -4.05
C TRP A 10 -49.02 15.60 -2.70
N MET A 11 -50.17 14.96 -2.48
CA MET A 11 -50.51 14.35 -1.17
C MET A 11 -50.67 12.83 -1.18
N LEU A 12 -50.39 12.16 -2.31
CA LEU A 12 -50.45 10.70 -2.45
C LEU A 12 -49.08 10.04 -2.72
N LEU A 13 -47.99 10.82 -2.66
CA LEU A 13 -46.61 10.36 -2.89
C LEU A 13 -45.72 10.43 -1.62
N LEU A 14 -46.31 10.64 -0.44
CA LEU A 14 -45.62 10.74 0.86
C LEU A 14 -45.96 9.61 1.84
N LEU A 15 -46.47 8.48 1.33
CA LEU A 15 -46.73 7.25 2.12
C LEU A 15 -46.09 6.00 1.50
N ALA A 16 -44.97 6.15 0.79
CA ALA A 16 -43.98 5.07 0.70
C ALA A 16 -42.99 5.29 1.86
N SER A 17 -43.46 4.95 3.04
CA SER A 17 -42.68 4.93 4.27
C SER A 17 -41.41 4.11 4.05
N SER A 18 -40.28 4.80 4.21
CA SER A 18 -38.97 4.25 4.59
C SER A 18 -39.14 3.00 5.46
N ALA A 19 -38.97 1.82 4.86
CA ALA A 19 -38.60 0.63 5.60
C ALA A 19 -37.12 0.84 5.99
N ALA A 20 -36.90 1.59 7.07
CA ALA A 20 -35.63 1.54 7.76
C ALA A 20 -35.51 0.10 8.25
N PHE A 21 -34.63 -0.69 7.63
CA PHE A 21 -34.24 -2.00 8.15
C PHE A 21 -33.80 -1.78 9.59
N ALA A 22 -34.46 -2.44 10.55
CA ALA A 22 -34.06 -2.39 11.93
C ALA A 22 -32.68 -3.06 12.00
N GLN A 23 -31.64 -2.27 12.26
CA GLN A 23 -30.29 -2.78 12.44
C GLN A 23 -30.31 -3.76 13.62
N ASP A 24 -29.83 -4.99 13.40
CA ASP A 24 -29.71 -5.99 14.45
C ASP A 24 -28.91 -5.39 15.62
N ALA A 25 -29.42 -5.51 16.84
CA ALA A 25 -28.74 -5.02 18.05
C ALA A 25 -27.36 -5.67 18.27
N ARG A 26 -27.05 -6.76 17.54
CA ARG A 26 -25.75 -7.45 17.50
C ARG A 26 -24.82 -6.93 16.39
N ASN A 27 -25.24 -5.99 15.55
CA ASN A 27 -24.41 -5.47 14.47
C ASN A 27 -23.36 -4.50 15.04
N GLU A 28 -22.19 -5.04 15.40
CA GLU A 28 -21.04 -4.27 15.86
C GLU A 28 -19.81 -4.59 15.02
N LEU A 29 -19.46 -3.70 14.09
CA LEU A 29 -18.18 -3.80 13.39
C LEU A 29 -17.01 -3.32 14.29
N PRO A 30 -15.86 -3.99 14.24
CA PRO A 30 -14.63 -3.52 14.87
C PRO A 30 -14.25 -2.12 14.35
N LYS A 31 -13.85 -1.23 15.26
CA LYS A 31 -13.40 0.14 14.91
C LYS A 31 -11.91 0.24 14.62
N LYS A 32 -11.15 -0.84 14.80
CA LYS A 32 -9.68 -0.88 14.67
C LYS A 32 -9.26 -2.21 14.06
N GLN A 33 -8.16 -2.18 13.30
CA GLN A 33 -7.55 -3.38 12.77
C GLN A 33 -6.88 -4.19 13.87
N HIS A 34 -7.21 -5.47 13.94
CA HIS A 34 -6.54 -6.46 14.80
C HIS A 34 -5.73 -7.38 13.89
N ARG A 35 -4.44 -7.58 14.20
CA ARG A 35 -3.61 -8.56 13.49
C ARG A 35 -3.72 -9.95 14.10
N THR A 36 -3.92 -9.96 15.41
CA THR A 36 -4.16 -11.16 16.19
C THR A 36 -5.27 -10.89 17.20
N SER A 37 -5.95 -11.94 17.64
CA SER A 37 -6.98 -11.89 18.68
C SER A 37 -6.78 -13.00 19.70
N ASP A 38 -7.36 -12.85 20.89
CA ASP A 38 -7.50 -13.89 21.92
C ASP A 38 -8.92 -14.46 21.93
N ALA A 39 -9.62 -14.37 20.78
CA ALA A 39 -10.98 -14.87 20.66
C ALA A 39 -11.04 -16.37 20.94
N PRO A 40 -12.07 -16.83 21.69
CA PRO A 40 -12.23 -18.25 21.94
C PRO A 40 -12.58 -18.97 20.65
N PHE A 41 -12.06 -20.18 20.48
CA PHE A 41 -12.50 -21.07 19.40
C PHE A 41 -14.00 -21.34 19.53
N LEU A 42 -14.79 -20.90 18.54
CA LEU A 42 -16.22 -21.15 18.49
C LEU A 42 -16.50 -22.40 17.67
N LYS A 43 -17.40 -23.27 18.11
CA LYS A 43 -17.91 -24.34 17.22
C LYS A 43 -18.77 -23.76 16.11
N PRO A 44 -18.98 -24.47 14.99
CA PRO A 44 -19.75 -23.95 13.86
C PRO A 44 -21.15 -23.43 14.24
N ASP A 45 -21.89 -24.15 15.09
CA ASP A 45 -23.22 -23.73 15.54
C ASP A 45 -23.19 -22.53 16.50
N GLU A 46 -22.12 -22.39 17.28
CA GLU A 46 -21.87 -21.23 18.15
C GLU A 46 -21.51 -20.00 17.34
N ALA A 47 -20.70 -20.15 16.29
CA ALA A 47 -20.35 -19.09 15.35
C ALA A 47 -21.60 -18.54 14.65
N VAL A 48 -22.45 -19.41 14.10
CA VAL A 48 -23.72 -19.00 13.46
C VAL A 48 -24.64 -18.25 14.43
N LYS A 49 -24.72 -18.66 15.70
CA LYS A 49 -25.52 -17.94 16.71
C LYS A 49 -25.02 -16.52 17.00
N LYS A 50 -23.72 -16.26 16.83
CA LYS A 50 -23.12 -14.93 17.04
C LYS A 50 -23.30 -14.00 15.85
N MET A 51 -23.36 -14.54 14.64
CA MET A 51 -23.53 -13.75 13.42
C MET A 51 -24.78 -12.87 13.49
N ALA A 52 -24.60 -11.60 13.14
CA ALA A 52 -25.68 -10.68 12.82
C ALA A 52 -25.98 -10.80 11.31
N ILE A 53 -27.25 -10.74 10.93
CA ILE A 53 -27.70 -10.87 9.53
C ILE A 53 -28.99 -10.06 9.36
N PRO A 54 -29.25 -9.44 8.19
CA PRO A 54 -30.50 -8.74 7.91
C PRO A 54 -31.72 -9.62 8.14
N ASP A 55 -32.81 -8.99 8.58
CA ASP A 55 -34.10 -9.64 8.75
C ASP A 55 -34.54 -10.33 7.45
N GLY A 56 -35.03 -11.56 7.60
CA GLY A 56 -35.50 -12.36 6.46
C GLY A 56 -34.45 -13.30 5.86
N PHE A 57 -33.23 -13.33 6.39
CA PHE A 57 -32.19 -14.30 6.01
C PHE A 57 -31.88 -15.29 7.13
N ASP A 58 -31.43 -16.48 6.76
CA ASP A 58 -30.84 -17.49 7.62
C ASP A 58 -29.40 -17.76 7.18
N VAL A 59 -28.52 -17.99 8.16
CA VAL A 59 -27.17 -18.49 7.96
C VAL A 59 -27.12 -19.93 8.46
N SER A 60 -26.53 -20.81 7.67
CA SER A 60 -26.36 -22.23 7.98
C SER A 60 -24.94 -22.68 7.65
N VAL A 61 -24.48 -23.75 8.26
CA VAL A 61 -23.18 -24.36 7.95
C VAL A 61 -23.39 -25.34 6.80
N PHE A 62 -22.82 -25.04 5.62
CA PHE A 62 -22.82 -26.00 4.52
C PHE A 62 -21.80 -27.11 4.78
N ALA A 63 -20.57 -26.73 5.12
CA ALA A 63 -19.47 -27.62 5.49
C ALA A 63 -18.62 -27.02 6.62
N ALA A 64 -18.05 -27.85 7.48
CA ALA A 64 -17.18 -27.41 8.57
C ALA A 64 -16.19 -28.50 8.99
N GLU A 65 -15.30 -28.18 9.93
CA GLU A 65 -14.42 -29.16 10.55
C GLU A 65 -15.21 -30.29 11.25
N PRO A 66 -14.72 -31.55 11.22
CA PRO A 66 -13.44 -32.00 10.63
C PRO A 66 -13.52 -32.35 9.13
N ASP A 67 -14.65 -32.14 8.46
CA ASP A 67 -14.82 -32.53 7.06
C ASP A 67 -14.00 -31.65 6.10
N ILE A 68 -13.77 -30.41 6.46
CA ILE A 68 -12.82 -29.50 5.80
C ILE A 68 -11.92 -28.84 6.86
N ALA A 69 -10.73 -28.36 6.47
CA ALA A 69 -9.71 -27.90 7.41
C ALA A 69 -9.04 -26.57 7.03
N GLU A 70 -8.18 -26.53 6.00
CA GLU A 70 -7.45 -25.31 5.59
C GLU A 70 -7.94 -24.82 4.21
N PRO A 71 -9.24 -24.50 4.05
CA PRO A 71 -9.78 -24.13 2.76
C PRO A 71 -9.27 -22.75 2.33
N ILE A 72 -8.98 -22.58 1.05
CA ILE A 72 -8.45 -21.31 0.51
C ILE A 72 -9.24 -20.78 -0.70
N ALA A 73 -9.84 -21.68 -1.48
CA ALA A 73 -10.65 -21.36 -2.63
C ALA A 73 -11.65 -22.47 -2.89
N PHE A 74 -12.83 -22.13 -3.42
CA PHE A 74 -13.83 -23.09 -3.84
C PHE A 74 -14.60 -22.58 -5.05
N CYS A 75 -15.28 -23.49 -5.76
CA CYS A 75 -16.21 -23.14 -6.83
C CYS A 75 -17.29 -24.23 -6.97
N PHE A 76 -18.33 -23.97 -7.74
CA PHE A 76 -19.36 -24.95 -8.08
C PHE A 76 -19.15 -25.53 -9.48
N ASP A 77 -19.40 -26.83 -9.63
CA ASP A 77 -19.38 -27.50 -10.93
C ASP A 77 -20.72 -27.43 -11.68
N ASP A 78 -20.81 -28.04 -12.86
CA ASP A 78 -22.01 -28.09 -13.70
C ASP A 78 -23.15 -28.99 -13.15
N LYS A 79 -22.93 -29.64 -12.01
CA LYS A 79 -23.91 -30.42 -11.25
C LYS A 79 -24.32 -29.74 -9.93
N GLY A 80 -23.80 -28.54 -9.65
CA GLY A 80 -24.08 -27.81 -8.42
C GLY A 80 -23.32 -28.34 -7.20
N ARG A 81 -22.28 -29.16 -7.39
CA ARG A 81 -21.44 -29.66 -6.30
C ARG A 81 -20.33 -28.66 -6.00
N MET A 82 -19.96 -28.53 -4.73
CA MET A 82 -18.88 -27.66 -4.30
C MET A 82 -17.54 -28.37 -4.41
N TRP A 83 -16.58 -27.76 -5.10
CA TRP A 83 -15.20 -28.20 -5.20
C TRP A 83 -14.31 -27.25 -4.41
N ILE A 84 -13.62 -27.76 -3.39
CA ILE A 84 -12.87 -26.94 -2.43
C ILE A 84 -11.40 -27.37 -2.38
N VAL A 85 -10.51 -26.38 -2.43
CA VAL A 85 -9.07 -26.54 -2.26
C VAL A 85 -8.72 -26.38 -0.79
N GLU A 86 -8.02 -27.36 -0.23
CA GLU A 86 -7.43 -27.31 1.11
C GLU A 86 -5.91 -27.31 1.04
N ASN A 87 -5.29 -26.29 1.65
CA ASN A 87 -3.89 -25.96 1.47
C ASN A 87 -3.01 -26.37 2.66
N PHE A 88 -3.00 -27.67 3.00
CA PHE A 88 -2.22 -28.24 4.12
C PHE A 88 -0.70 -28.02 4.05
N ASN A 89 -0.20 -27.51 2.92
CA ASN A 89 1.19 -27.13 2.76
C ASN A 89 1.48 -25.74 3.33
N TYR A 90 0.49 -24.87 3.47
CA TYR A 90 0.70 -23.50 3.93
C TYR A 90 1.25 -23.48 5.37
N GLN A 91 2.18 -22.57 5.66
CA GLN A 91 2.69 -22.37 7.02
C GLN A 91 2.60 -20.90 7.44
N THR A 92 3.10 -20.02 6.58
CA THR A 92 3.06 -18.57 6.78
C THR A 92 3.07 -17.88 5.41
N ARG A 93 2.88 -16.56 5.38
CA ARG A 93 3.04 -15.74 4.16
C ARG A 93 4.35 -15.98 3.39
N GLY A 94 5.43 -16.39 4.07
CA GLY A 94 6.75 -16.59 3.46
C GLY A 94 7.13 -18.06 3.25
N LYS A 95 6.32 -19.02 3.72
CA LYS A 95 6.73 -20.42 3.79
C LYS A 95 5.57 -21.39 3.59
N HIS A 96 5.85 -22.49 2.89
CA HIS A 96 5.03 -23.68 2.85
C HIS A 96 5.92 -24.92 3.10
N ILE A 97 5.33 -26.07 3.37
CA ILE A 97 6.05 -27.34 3.51
C ILE A 97 6.52 -27.78 2.12
N GLU A 98 7.83 -27.66 1.88
CA GLU A 98 8.48 -28.12 0.65
C GLU A 98 8.48 -29.65 0.57
N ASP A 99 8.53 -30.19 -0.66
CA ASP A 99 8.65 -31.62 -0.98
C ASP A 99 7.54 -32.55 -0.44
N LYS A 100 6.40 -32.00 -0.01
CA LYS A 100 5.20 -32.78 0.32
C LYS A 100 4.04 -32.36 -0.55
N GLN A 101 3.41 -33.33 -1.21
CA GLN A 101 2.15 -33.13 -1.92
C GLN A 101 1.02 -33.59 -1.00
N ILE A 102 0.46 -32.66 -0.24
CA ILE A 102 -0.59 -32.94 0.76
C ILE A 102 -1.79 -31.99 0.63
N SER A 103 -1.71 -30.98 -0.24
CA SER A 103 -2.85 -30.13 -0.56
C SER A 103 -3.84 -30.93 -1.42
N ARG A 104 -5.14 -30.74 -1.15
CA ARG A 104 -6.19 -31.61 -1.71
C ARG A 104 -7.34 -30.81 -2.30
N ILE A 105 -8.04 -31.45 -3.23
CA ILE A 105 -9.31 -30.99 -3.78
C ILE A 105 -10.40 -31.97 -3.32
N GLN A 106 -11.39 -31.45 -2.61
CA GLN A 106 -12.56 -32.21 -2.17
C GLN A 106 -13.80 -31.80 -2.96
N ILE A 107 -14.69 -32.76 -3.20
CA ILE A 107 -15.99 -32.59 -3.82
C ILE A 107 -17.04 -32.83 -2.75
N LEU A 108 -17.87 -31.83 -2.49
CA LEU A 108 -18.95 -31.85 -1.51
C LEU A 108 -20.28 -31.72 -2.26
N GLU A 109 -21.17 -32.68 -2.04
CA GLU A 109 -22.45 -32.79 -2.71
C GLU A 109 -23.56 -32.82 -1.66
N ASP A 110 -24.56 -31.95 -1.84
CA ASP A 110 -25.84 -32.01 -1.14
C ASP A 110 -26.83 -32.75 -2.05
N THR A 111 -27.11 -34.02 -1.74
CA THR A 111 -27.96 -34.86 -2.59
C THR A 111 -29.46 -34.65 -2.34
N ASN A 112 -29.82 -33.92 -1.29
CA ASN A 112 -31.21 -33.77 -0.84
C ASN A 112 -31.73 -32.32 -0.91
N GLY A 113 -30.85 -31.33 -1.10
CA GLY A 113 -31.16 -29.93 -1.30
C GLY A 113 -31.43 -29.13 -0.02
N ASP A 114 -31.10 -29.66 1.17
CA ASP A 114 -31.31 -28.98 2.45
C ASP A 114 -30.25 -27.88 2.74
N GLY A 115 -29.21 -27.78 1.91
CA GLY A 115 -28.12 -26.83 2.05
C GLY A 115 -27.01 -27.30 2.96
N ILE A 116 -26.91 -28.61 3.23
CA ILE A 116 -25.81 -29.26 3.95
C ILE A 116 -25.27 -30.38 3.05
N PHE A 117 -23.95 -30.49 2.88
CA PHE A 117 -23.42 -31.61 2.11
C PHE A 117 -23.66 -32.93 2.86
N ASP A 118 -24.01 -33.99 2.13
CA ASP A 118 -24.21 -35.33 2.68
C ASP A 118 -23.30 -36.39 2.01
N LYS A 119 -22.57 -35.98 0.97
CA LYS A 119 -21.59 -36.81 0.26
C LYS A 119 -20.30 -36.07 -0.01
N LYS A 120 -19.18 -36.75 0.23
CA LYS A 120 -17.82 -36.23 0.07
C LYS A 120 -16.95 -37.17 -0.74
N LYS A 121 -16.13 -36.63 -1.64
CA LYS A 121 -15.13 -37.37 -2.41
C LYS A 121 -13.83 -36.57 -2.53
N THR A 122 -12.67 -37.20 -2.31
CA THR A 122 -11.37 -36.61 -2.66
C THR A 122 -11.14 -36.77 -4.16
N PHE A 123 -10.96 -35.67 -4.89
CA PHE A 123 -10.55 -35.68 -6.29
C PHE A 123 -9.05 -35.96 -6.42
N THR A 124 -8.23 -35.20 -5.69
CA THR A 124 -6.78 -35.40 -5.62
C THR A 124 -6.25 -34.89 -4.28
N ASP A 125 -5.16 -35.48 -3.80
CA ASP A 125 -4.38 -35.10 -2.61
C ASP A 125 -2.90 -34.88 -2.94
N LYS A 126 -2.60 -34.73 -4.24
CA LYS A 126 -1.22 -34.69 -4.78
C LYS A 126 -0.78 -33.29 -5.18
N LEU A 127 -1.37 -32.25 -4.60
CA LEU A 127 -1.03 -30.87 -4.91
C LEU A 127 -0.09 -30.28 -3.86
N THR A 128 0.57 -29.19 -4.25
CA THR A 128 1.38 -28.35 -3.37
C THR A 128 0.87 -26.92 -3.48
N PHE A 129 0.87 -26.20 -2.36
CA PHE A 129 0.54 -24.78 -2.24
C PHE A 129 -0.41 -24.25 -3.33
N THR A 130 -1.69 -24.58 -3.19
CA THR A 130 -2.72 -24.23 -4.18
C THR A 130 -3.51 -23.01 -3.73
N SER A 131 -3.76 -22.06 -4.65
CA SER A 131 -4.35 -20.74 -4.33
C SER A 131 -5.56 -20.36 -5.20
N GLY A 132 -5.91 -21.17 -6.20
CA GLY A 132 -7.06 -20.92 -7.07
C GLY A 132 -7.55 -22.18 -7.77
N ILE A 133 -8.86 -22.24 -8.03
CA ILE A 133 -9.55 -23.37 -8.67
C ILE A 133 -10.67 -22.87 -9.59
N ALA A 134 -10.84 -23.49 -10.75
CA ALA A 134 -12.04 -23.36 -11.57
C ALA A 134 -12.31 -24.66 -12.33
N LEU A 135 -13.58 -25.04 -12.44
CA LEU A 135 -13.99 -26.21 -13.22
C LEU A 135 -14.48 -25.80 -14.61
N GLY A 136 -14.20 -26.63 -15.60
CA GLY A 136 -14.62 -26.41 -16.99
C GLY A 136 -13.80 -27.27 -17.94
N HIS A 137 -14.25 -27.36 -19.19
CA HIS A 137 -13.51 -28.08 -20.24
C HIS A 137 -13.08 -29.49 -19.82
N GLY A 138 -13.97 -30.28 -19.20
CA GLY A 138 -13.68 -31.66 -18.80
C GLY A 138 -12.52 -31.82 -17.81
N GLY A 139 -12.36 -30.91 -16.86
CA GLY A 139 -11.36 -31.03 -15.80
C GLY A 139 -11.32 -29.82 -14.87
N VAL A 140 -10.17 -29.65 -14.21
CA VAL A 140 -9.95 -28.64 -13.16
C VAL A 140 -8.74 -27.78 -13.48
N PHE A 141 -8.94 -26.47 -13.58
CA PHE A 141 -7.86 -25.48 -13.64
C PHE A 141 -7.41 -25.13 -12.23
N VAL A 142 -6.09 -25.17 -11.99
CA VAL A 142 -5.50 -25.07 -10.65
C VAL A 142 -4.33 -24.10 -10.66
N GLY A 143 -4.33 -23.15 -9.73
CA GLY A 143 -3.19 -22.29 -9.44
C GLY A 143 -2.32 -22.89 -8.35
N SER A 144 -1.11 -23.32 -8.68
CA SER A 144 -0.15 -23.90 -7.73
C SER A 144 1.26 -23.44 -8.11
N PRO A 145 1.68 -22.25 -7.65
CA PRO A 145 2.95 -21.64 -8.03
C PRO A 145 4.13 -22.63 -7.91
N PRO A 146 5.05 -22.66 -8.89
CA PRO A 146 5.19 -21.70 -9.99
C PRO A 146 4.27 -21.95 -11.20
N ASN A 147 3.33 -22.88 -11.10
CA ASN A 147 2.54 -23.37 -12.21
C ASN A 147 1.07 -22.93 -12.15
N PHE A 148 0.52 -22.68 -13.33
CA PHE A 148 -0.91 -22.75 -13.58
C PHE A 148 -1.16 -24.01 -14.43
N SER A 149 -2.01 -24.90 -13.96
CA SER A 149 -2.15 -26.25 -14.51
C SER A 149 -3.60 -26.65 -14.74
N PHE A 150 -3.80 -27.65 -15.59
CA PHE A 150 -5.08 -28.30 -15.82
C PHE A 150 -5.01 -29.78 -15.44
N ILE A 151 -5.99 -30.27 -14.69
CA ILE A 151 -6.11 -31.67 -14.30
C ILE A 151 -7.29 -32.28 -15.07
N PRO A 152 -7.07 -33.17 -16.04
CA PRO A 152 -8.13 -33.74 -16.85
C PRO A 152 -9.04 -34.68 -16.04
N ASP A 153 -10.35 -34.60 -16.31
CA ASP A 153 -11.43 -35.52 -15.89
C ASP A 153 -12.45 -35.59 -17.04
N ARG A 154 -11.98 -36.09 -18.17
CA ARG A 154 -12.67 -36.15 -19.46
C ARG A 154 -13.76 -37.20 -19.45
N ASP A 155 -13.59 -38.28 -18.69
CA ASP A 155 -14.62 -39.30 -18.53
C ASP A 155 -15.69 -38.91 -17.47
N GLY A 156 -15.41 -37.88 -16.66
CA GLY A 156 -16.35 -37.32 -15.69
C GLY A 156 -16.62 -38.25 -14.52
N ASN A 157 -15.68 -39.14 -14.19
CA ASN A 157 -15.78 -40.09 -13.08
C ASN A 157 -15.34 -39.47 -11.73
N ASP A 158 -14.97 -38.19 -11.72
CA ASP A 158 -14.44 -37.44 -10.59
C ASP A 158 -13.10 -38.02 -10.06
N VAL A 159 -12.23 -38.50 -10.95
CA VAL A 159 -10.86 -38.96 -10.68
C VAL A 159 -9.96 -38.37 -11.76
N PRO A 160 -8.78 -37.83 -11.42
CA PRO A 160 -7.84 -37.35 -12.43
C PRO A 160 -7.49 -38.43 -13.46
N ASP A 161 -7.68 -38.13 -14.74
CA ASP A 161 -7.28 -39.01 -15.85
C ASP A 161 -5.74 -39.13 -15.95
N GLY A 162 -5.03 -38.16 -15.37
CA GLY A 162 -3.57 -38.06 -15.45
C GLY A 162 -2.98 -37.04 -14.47
N PRO A 163 -1.65 -36.84 -14.53
CA PRO A 163 -0.99 -35.79 -13.76
C PRO A 163 -1.41 -34.39 -14.25
N PRO A 164 -1.25 -33.34 -13.42
CA PRO A 164 -1.50 -31.96 -13.84
C PRO A 164 -0.69 -31.56 -15.08
N GLU A 165 -1.36 -31.04 -16.10
CA GLU A 165 -0.77 -30.48 -17.31
C GLU A 165 -0.40 -29.02 -17.04
N ILE A 166 0.90 -28.67 -17.13
CA ILE A 166 1.34 -27.30 -16.92
C ILE A 166 0.98 -26.46 -18.16
N LEU A 167 0.04 -25.53 -17.98
CA LEU A 167 -0.39 -24.62 -19.05
C LEU A 167 0.50 -23.38 -19.11
N LEU A 168 0.87 -22.84 -17.94
CA LEU A 168 1.79 -21.71 -17.79
C LEU A 168 2.72 -21.95 -16.59
N ASP A 169 3.93 -21.43 -16.68
CA ASP A 169 4.91 -21.39 -15.59
C ASP A 169 5.46 -19.97 -15.38
N GLY A 170 6.28 -19.80 -14.34
CA GLY A 170 6.91 -18.51 -14.00
C GLY A 170 6.11 -17.65 -13.03
N TRP A 171 5.08 -18.21 -12.39
CA TRP A 171 4.37 -17.57 -11.29
C TRP A 171 5.26 -17.51 -10.05
N GLY A 172 5.44 -16.31 -9.51
CA GLY A 172 6.13 -16.11 -8.25
C GLY A 172 5.27 -16.57 -7.08
N PHE A 173 5.97 -16.84 -5.98
CA PHE A 173 5.35 -17.19 -4.70
C PHE A 173 6.13 -16.59 -3.54
N HIS A 174 6.90 -15.53 -3.78
CA HIS A 174 7.71 -14.82 -2.77
C HIS A 174 6.87 -14.49 -1.54
N ASP A 175 5.68 -13.92 -1.79
CA ASP A 175 4.61 -13.80 -0.82
C ASP A 175 3.44 -14.73 -1.21
N ARG A 176 3.09 -15.66 -0.33
CA ARG A 176 2.04 -16.66 -0.53
C ARG A 176 0.64 -16.04 -0.45
N HIS A 177 0.50 -14.82 0.05
CA HIS A 177 -0.77 -14.07 0.00
C HIS A 177 -0.98 -13.36 -1.34
N GLU A 178 0.05 -13.19 -2.15
CA GLU A 178 0.03 -12.28 -3.30
C GLU A 178 0.30 -12.99 -4.64
N THR A 179 -0.03 -14.28 -4.71
CA THR A 179 0.14 -15.10 -5.91
C THR A 179 -1.15 -15.18 -6.74
N LEU A 180 -1.14 -15.95 -7.84
CA LEU A 180 -2.33 -16.17 -8.68
C LEU A 180 -3.50 -16.74 -7.87
N ASN A 181 -4.67 -16.09 -7.90
CA ASN A 181 -5.82 -16.49 -7.09
C ASN A 181 -7.15 -16.05 -7.74
N SER A 182 -8.28 -16.33 -7.07
CA SER A 182 -9.63 -15.84 -7.42
C SER A 182 -10.05 -16.12 -8.87
N PHE A 183 -10.05 -17.40 -9.26
CA PHE A 183 -10.33 -17.78 -10.64
C PHE A 183 -11.82 -17.62 -10.97
N ILE A 184 -12.12 -17.11 -12.17
CA ILE A 184 -13.50 -16.93 -12.61
C ILE A 184 -13.62 -16.98 -14.15
N TRP A 185 -14.65 -17.64 -14.66
CA TRP A 185 -14.98 -17.61 -16.08
C TRP A 185 -15.59 -16.25 -16.44
N GLY A 186 -14.90 -15.51 -17.30
CA GLY A 186 -15.39 -14.23 -17.78
C GLY A 186 -16.42 -14.39 -18.91
N PRO A 187 -17.13 -13.30 -19.25
CA PRO A 187 -18.20 -13.38 -20.23
C PRO A 187 -17.75 -13.86 -21.61
N ASP A 188 -16.50 -13.57 -21.97
CA ASP A 188 -15.85 -13.85 -23.25
C ASP A 188 -15.22 -15.25 -23.34
N GLY A 189 -15.47 -16.14 -22.39
CA GLY A 189 -14.92 -17.50 -22.38
C GLY A 189 -13.43 -17.59 -22.03
N TRP A 190 -12.86 -16.50 -21.49
CA TRP A 190 -11.54 -16.52 -20.87
C TRP A 190 -11.66 -16.84 -19.38
N LEU A 191 -10.67 -17.55 -18.83
CA LEU A 191 -10.48 -17.67 -17.39
C LEU A 191 -9.70 -16.46 -16.87
N TYR A 192 -10.23 -15.75 -15.89
CA TYR A 192 -9.58 -14.61 -15.23
C TYR A 192 -9.06 -15.00 -13.86
N GLY A 193 -8.04 -14.28 -13.39
CA GLY A 193 -7.58 -14.35 -12.01
C GLY A 193 -6.84 -13.11 -11.55
N CYS A 194 -6.67 -13.02 -10.24
CA CYS A 194 -5.95 -11.95 -9.55
C CYS A 194 -4.47 -12.29 -9.36
N HIS A 195 -3.64 -11.27 -9.13
CA HIS A 195 -2.24 -11.38 -8.72
C HIS A 195 -1.84 -10.17 -7.87
N GLY A 196 -1.02 -10.36 -6.83
CA GLY A 196 -0.61 -9.29 -5.91
C GLY A 196 0.72 -8.61 -6.25
N VAL A 197 1.05 -7.54 -5.51
CA VAL A 197 2.09 -6.55 -5.83
C VAL A 197 3.51 -6.90 -5.35
N PHE A 198 3.64 -7.64 -4.25
CA PHE A 198 4.91 -8.05 -3.67
C PHE A 198 5.46 -9.35 -4.26
N THR A 199 4.66 -10.04 -5.06
CA THR A 199 5.13 -11.16 -5.87
C THR A 199 5.43 -10.67 -7.28
N ARG A 200 6.59 -11.06 -7.82
CA ARG A 200 6.98 -10.78 -9.21
C ARG A 200 6.91 -12.06 -10.01
N SER A 201 6.23 -12.01 -11.14
CA SER A 201 6.03 -13.16 -12.03
C SER A 201 6.43 -12.83 -13.45
N GLU A 202 7.09 -13.78 -14.12
CA GLU A 202 7.49 -13.72 -15.53
C GLU A 202 6.81 -14.89 -16.24
N VAL A 203 5.53 -14.71 -16.56
CA VAL A 203 4.63 -15.81 -16.90
C VAL A 203 4.68 -16.11 -18.39
N GLY A 204 4.76 -17.40 -18.72
CA GLY A 204 4.72 -17.84 -20.11
C GLY A 204 4.35 -19.32 -20.23
N LYS A 205 4.30 -19.81 -21.46
CA LYS A 205 4.19 -21.25 -21.71
C LYS A 205 5.46 -21.95 -21.22
N PRO A 206 5.37 -23.22 -20.77
CA PRO A 206 6.54 -23.99 -20.40
C PRO A 206 7.62 -23.95 -21.49
N ASN A 207 8.87 -23.71 -21.09
CA ASN A 207 10.04 -23.61 -21.96
C ASN A 207 10.01 -22.47 -23.00
N CYS A 208 9.09 -21.50 -22.91
CA CYS A 208 9.13 -20.35 -23.81
C CYS A 208 10.37 -19.48 -23.55
N ALA A 209 10.78 -18.72 -24.58
CA ALA A 209 11.91 -17.81 -24.46
C ALA A 209 11.61 -16.71 -23.41
N LYS A 210 12.66 -16.15 -22.80
CA LYS A 210 12.51 -15.16 -21.73
C LYS A 210 11.79 -13.90 -22.20
N GLU A 211 12.05 -13.50 -23.44
CA GLU A 211 11.45 -12.36 -24.14
C GLU A 211 9.96 -12.54 -24.46
N ASP A 212 9.45 -13.77 -24.49
CA ASP A 212 8.04 -14.08 -24.74
C ASP A 212 7.21 -14.13 -23.44
N ARG A 213 7.87 -14.07 -22.29
CA ARG A 213 7.21 -14.04 -20.97
C ARG A 213 6.63 -12.65 -20.70
N GLN A 214 5.47 -12.64 -20.06
CA GLN A 214 4.81 -11.41 -19.65
C GLN A 214 4.98 -11.19 -18.15
N PHE A 215 5.49 -10.01 -17.80
CA PHE A 215 5.68 -9.60 -16.42
C PHE A 215 4.36 -9.14 -15.76
N ILE A 216 4.15 -9.56 -14.52
CA ILE A 216 3.08 -9.05 -13.63
C ILE A 216 3.56 -9.00 -12.17
N ASP A 217 3.21 -7.90 -11.49
CA ASP A 217 3.45 -7.63 -10.07
C ASP A 217 2.28 -6.83 -9.50
N GLY A 218 1.07 -7.37 -9.68
CA GLY A 218 -0.18 -6.74 -9.31
C GLY A 218 -1.09 -6.56 -10.51
N GLY A 219 -2.33 -7.01 -10.41
CA GLY A 219 -3.36 -6.79 -11.42
C GLY A 219 -4.23 -8.01 -11.69
N ILE A 220 -4.82 -8.01 -12.89
CA ILE A 220 -5.72 -9.06 -13.38
C ILE A 220 -5.10 -9.69 -14.62
N TRP A 221 -5.08 -11.02 -14.67
CA TRP A 221 -4.62 -11.80 -15.81
C TRP A 221 -5.77 -12.63 -16.39
N ARG A 222 -5.61 -13.09 -17.63
CA ARG A 222 -6.55 -14.02 -18.26
C ARG A 222 -5.88 -15.08 -19.13
N TYR A 223 -6.47 -16.27 -19.17
CA TYR A 223 -6.05 -17.39 -20.01
C TYR A 223 -7.23 -17.95 -20.82
N HIS A 224 -7.03 -18.15 -22.12
CA HIS A 224 -8.06 -18.70 -23.00
C HIS A 224 -7.87 -20.22 -23.14
N PRO A 225 -8.84 -21.04 -22.73
CA PRO A 225 -8.67 -22.50 -22.65
C PRO A 225 -8.55 -23.18 -24.01
N THR A 226 -9.33 -22.79 -25.01
CA THR A 226 -9.28 -23.44 -26.34
C THR A 226 -8.21 -22.85 -27.28
N ARG A 227 -7.91 -21.55 -27.16
CA ARG A 227 -6.87 -20.85 -27.94
C ARG A 227 -5.47 -20.94 -27.33
N ASN A 228 -5.35 -21.42 -26.09
CA ASN A 228 -4.08 -21.50 -25.35
C ASN A 228 -3.32 -20.16 -25.34
N LYS A 229 -4.03 -19.06 -25.08
CA LYS A 229 -3.51 -17.69 -25.08
C LYS A 229 -3.50 -17.13 -23.66
N PHE A 230 -2.42 -16.47 -23.27
CA PHE A 230 -2.28 -15.81 -21.97
C PHE A 230 -2.07 -14.31 -22.17
N GLU A 231 -2.76 -13.49 -21.37
CA GLU A 231 -2.64 -12.04 -21.42
C GLU A 231 -2.70 -11.45 -20.01
N ILE A 232 -1.91 -10.41 -19.78
CA ILE A 232 -2.17 -9.48 -18.69
C ILE A 232 -3.35 -8.59 -19.11
N HIS A 233 -4.45 -8.63 -18.35
CA HIS A 233 -5.67 -7.87 -18.65
C HIS A 233 -5.58 -6.44 -18.11
N ALA A 234 -5.03 -6.28 -16.90
CA ALA A 234 -4.84 -5.01 -16.20
C ALA A 234 -3.61 -5.08 -15.29
N ARG A 235 -2.97 -3.94 -15.01
CA ARG A 235 -1.80 -3.81 -14.12
C ARG A 235 -2.02 -2.82 -12.98
N GLY A 236 -1.29 -2.99 -11.88
CA GLY A 236 -1.35 -2.10 -10.72
C GLY A 236 -2.02 -2.80 -9.54
N LEU A 237 -2.82 -2.06 -8.76
CA LEU A 237 -3.47 -2.57 -7.56
C LEU A 237 -2.48 -2.92 -6.43
N SER A 238 -2.99 -3.62 -5.43
CA SER A 238 -2.29 -4.11 -4.25
C SER A 238 -2.24 -5.64 -4.30
N ASN A 239 -2.76 -6.29 -3.27
CA ASN A 239 -3.20 -7.67 -3.24
C ASN A 239 -4.72 -7.80 -3.47
N PRO A 240 -5.20 -8.01 -4.70
CA PRO A 240 -6.60 -8.34 -4.96
C PRO A 240 -6.90 -9.82 -4.67
N TRP A 241 -8.00 -10.05 -3.93
CA TRP A 241 -8.56 -11.38 -3.62
C TRP A 241 -10.04 -11.51 -4.01
N GLY A 242 -10.53 -10.59 -4.83
CA GLY A 242 -11.88 -10.66 -5.39
C GLY A 242 -11.91 -10.01 -6.76
N PHE A 243 -12.50 -10.72 -7.72
CA PHE A 243 -12.76 -10.22 -9.06
C PHE A 243 -14.04 -10.86 -9.62
N ASP A 244 -14.96 -10.06 -10.15
CA ASP A 244 -16.18 -10.53 -10.80
C ASP A 244 -16.70 -9.51 -11.83
N PHE A 245 -17.66 -9.95 -12.64
CA PHE A 245 -18.32 -9.16 -13.65
C PHE A 245 -19.78 -8.85 -13.27
N ASP A 246 -20.23 -7.64 -13.56
CA ASP A 246 -21.65 -7.29 -13.51
C ASP A 246 -22.44 -7.93 -14.67
N ASP A 247 -23.74 -7.69 -14.71
CA ASP A 247 -24.65 -8.24 -15.73
C ASP A 247 -24.40 -7.69 -17.16
N HIS A 248 -23.59 -6.64 -17.28
CA HIS A 248 -23.15 -6.07 -18.56
C HIS A 248 -21.70 -6.46 -18.91
N GLY A 249 -21.10 -7.35 -18.11
CA GLY A 249 -19.73 -7.84 -18.32
C GLY A 249 -18.65 -6.82 -17.99
N GLN A 250 -18.94 -5.83 -17.13
CA GLN A 250 -17.96 -4.88 -16.59
C GLN A 250 -17.24 -5.53 -15.42
N GLY A 251 -15.90 -5.53 -15.40
CA GLY A 251 -15.11 -6.22 -14.37
C GLY A 251 -14.85 -5.34 -13.14
N PHE A 252 -14.84 -5.91 -11.95
CA PHE A 252 -14.57 -5.20 -10.70
C PHE A 252 -13.65 -6.00 -9.80
N ALA A 253 -12.67 -5.34 -9.18
CA ALA A 253 -11.74 -5.97 -8.25
C ALA A 253 -11.86 -5.38 -6.84
N THR A 254 -11.77 -6.24 -5.83
CA THR A 254 -11.60 -5.85 -4.43
C THR A 254 -10.15 -6.02 -3.99
N CYS A 255 -9.64 -5.06 -3.22
CA CYS A 255 -8.22 -4.92 -2.91
C CYS A 255 -7.97 -4.77 -1.40
N CYS A 256 -6.80 -5.26 -0.95
CA CYS A 256 -6.29 -5.02 0.40
C CYS A 256 -5.40 -3.76 0.44
N VAL A 257 -5.24 -3.13 1.61
CA VAL A 257 -4.30 -2.01 1.91
C VAL A 257 -4.60 -0.67 1.23
N ILE A 258 -4.72 -0.65 -0.10
CA ILE A 258 -5.15 0.52 -0.87
C ILE A 258 -6.68 0.64 -0.85
N PRO A 259 -7.28 1.67 -1.47
CA PRO A 259 -8.73 1.69 -1.64
C PRO A 259 -9.32 0.39 -2.15
N HIS A 260 -10.41 -0.06 -1.54
CA HIS A 260 -10.84 -1.44 -1.71
C HIS A 260 -11.46 -1.76 -3.06
N LEU A 261 -11.98 -0.81 -3.82
CA LEU A 261 -12.81 -1.11 -4.98
C LEU A 261 -12.37 -0.40 -6.27
N PHE A 262 -12.24 -1.15 -7.35
CA PHE A 262 -11.87 -0.66 -8.68
C PHE A 262 -12.74 -1.28 -9.78
N HIS A 263 -13.13 -0.47 -10.76
CA HIS A 263 -13.72 -0.94 -12.02
C HIS A 263 -12.59 -1.21 -13.03
N ILE A 264 -12.46 -2.47 -13.43
CA ILE A 264 -11.36 -3.00 -14.23
C ILE A 264 -11.72 -3.04 -15.71
N VAL A 265 -10.96 -2.25 -16.47
CA VAL A 265 -10.98 -2.08 -17.91
C VAL A 265 -9.73 -2.74 -18.54
N GLN A 266 -9.91 -3.39 -19.68
CA GLN A 266 -8.83 -4.01 -20.46
C GLN A 266 -7.75 -3.00 -20.85
N GLY A 267 -6.50 -3.29 -20.54
CA GLY A 267 -5.36 -2.39 -20.77
C GLY A 267 -5.22 -1.29 -19.71
N GLY A 268 -6.06 -1.28 -18.68
CA GLY A 268 -5.99 -0.29 -17.60
C GLY A 268 -4.78 -0.48 -16.70
N VAL A 269 -4.22 0.64 -16.25
CA VAL A 269 -3.20 0.72 -15.20
C VAL A 269 -3.78 1.46 -14.00
N TYR A 270 -3.76 0.83 -12.83
CA TYR A 270 -4.46 1.30 -11.62
C TYR A 270 -3.49 1.76 -10.54
N HIS A 271 -4.00 2.55 -9.61
CA HIS A 271 -3.28 2.89 -8.37
C HIS A 271 -2.60 1.65 -7.77
N LYS A 272 -1.27 1.73 -7.60
CA LYS A 272 -0.42 0.62 -7.17
C LYS A 272 0.10 0.87 -5.76
N GLN A 273 -0.04 -0.12 -4.87
CA GLN A 273 0.31 0.02 -3.44
C GLN A 273 1.78 0.35 -3.21
N SER A 274 2.66 -0.32 -3.94
CA SER A 274 4.11 -0.21 -3.78
C SER A 274 4.80 -0.41 -5.12
N LEU A 275 6.07 -0.01 -5.19
CA LEU A 275 6.90 -0.04 -6.40
C LEU A 275 6.41 0.90 -7.52
N PRO A 276 7.31 1.46 -8.34
CA PRO A 276 6.90 2.22 -9.50
C PRO A 276 6.17 1.32 -10.51
N HIS A 277 5.34 1.95 -11.35
CA HIS A 277 4.79 1.30 -12.54
C HIS A 277 5.92 0.81 -13.45
N VAL A 278 5.71 -0.35 -14.09
CA VAL A 278 6.68 -0.92 -15.05
C VAL A 278 6.94 0.04 -16.20
N ASN A 279 5.88 0.70 -16.68
CA ASN A 279 6.00 1.82 -17.59
C ASN A 279 6.17 3.12 -16.75
N PRO A 280 7.32 3.81 -16.80
CA PRO A 280 7.54 5.04 -16.03
C PRO A 280 6.75 6.24 -16.59
N HIS A 281 6.10 6.09 -17.73
CA HIS A 281 5.31 7.13 -18.40
C HIS A 281 3.82 7.08 -18.03
N ILE A 282 3.46 6.29 -17.02
CA ILE A 282 2.17 6.36 -16.36
C ILE A 282 2.17 7.58 -15.43
N TYR A 283 1.83 8.74 -15.97
CA TYR A 283 1.80 10.01 -15.22
C TYR A 283 0.54 10.16 -14.36
N ASP A 284 -0.54 9.48 -14.74
CA ASP A 284 -1.75 9.34 -13.96
C ASP A 284 -2.36 7.95 -14.20
N ASP A 285 -2.64 7.23 -13.12
CA ASP A 285 -3.26 5.90 -13.13
C ASP A 285 -4.76 5.96 -12.80
N ILE A 286 -5.51 4.91 -13.16
CA ILE A 286 -6.95 4.81 -12.92
C ILE A 286 -7.20 4.70 -11.42
N LYS A 287 -8.13 5.53 -10.94
CA LYS A 287 -8.44 5.67 -9.51
C LYS A 287 -9.52 4.69 -9.08
N THR A 288 -9.59 4.51 -7.76
CA THR A 288 -10.65 3.77 -7.09
C THR A 288 -12.02 4.37 -7.40
N ILE A 289 -13.04 3.52 -7.40
CA ILE A 289 -14.43 3.93 -7.58
C ILE A 289 -15.20 4.03 -6.26
N ARG A 290 -14.57 3.73 -5.12
CA ARG A 290 -15.25 3.79 -3.82
C ARG A 290 -15.53 5.24 -3.39
N ASP A 291 -16.64 5.45 -2.71
CA ASP A 291 -16.94 6.73 -2.04
C ASP A 291 -16.89 6.66 -0.50
N HIS A 292 -16.59 5.49 0.04
CA HIS A 292 -16.54 5.18 1.46
C HIS A 292 -15.30 4.33 1.76
N THR A 293 -15.09 3.98 3.04
CA THR A 293 -13.92 3.22 3.46
C THR A 293 -14.33 2.08 4.38
N HIS A 294 -13.85 0.89 4.03
CA HIS A 294 -13.78 -0.28 4.92
C HIS A 294 -12.36 -0.40 5.50
N LEU A 295 -12.19 -1.17 6.59
CA LEU A 295 -10.85 -1.59 7.01
C LEU A 295 -10.16 -2.39 5.91
N SER A 296 -8.83 -2.50 5.99
CA SER A 296 -8.04 -3.24 5.00
C SER A 296 -8.37 -4.75 5.03
N ALA A 297 -7.88 -5.51 4.04
CA ALA A 297 -7.99 -6.96 3.92
C ALA A 297 -9.38 -7.46 3.48
N HIS A 298 -9.67 -7.33 2.18
CA HIS A 298 -10.88 -7.86 1.54
C HIS A 298 -10.62 -9.24 0.95
N GLY A 299 -11.58 -10.15 1.09
CA GLY A 299 -11.55 -11.51 0.55
C GLY A 299 -12.79 -11.81 -0.29
N GLY A 300 -12.61 -12.31 -1.51
CA GLY A 300 -13.69 -12.58 -2.43
C GLY A 300 -14.38 -11.32 -2.98
N ALA A 301 -15.10 -11.50 -4.09
CA ALA A 301 -16.02 -10.50 -4.63
C ALA A 301 -16.99 -11.20 -5.58
N ARG A 302 -18.31 -11.13 -5.34
CA ARG A 302 -19.33 -11.66 -6.27
C ARG A 302 -20.51 -10.73 -6.40
N PHE A 303 -20.90 -10.40 -7.62
CA PHE A 303 -22.18 -9.74 -7.85
C PHE A 303 -23.31 -10.72 -7.55
N TYR A 304 -24.34 -10.24 -6.86
CA TYR A 304 -25.55 -11.02 -6.68
C TYR A 304 -26.39 -11.00 -7.97
N LEU A 305 -26.08 -11.92 -8.88
CA LEU A 305 -26.78 -12.10 -10.16
C LEU A 305 -27.71 -13.31 -10.11
N ALA A 306 -28.42 -13.49 -9.00
CA ALA A 306 -29.39 -14.55 -8.79
C ALA A 306 -30.77 -14.00 -8.37
N ASP A 307 -31.73 -14.90 -8.22
CA ASP A 307 -33.16 -14.62 -8.07
C ASP A 307 -33.73 -15.03 -6.72
N ALA A 308 -32.94 -15.67 -5.85
CA ALA A 308 -33.40 -16.10 -4.54
C ALA A 308 -33.55 -14.92 -3.55
N PHE A 309 -32.58 -14.01 -3.49
CA PHE A 309 -32.59 -12.90 -2.54
C PHE A 309 -33.63 -11.85 -2.96
N PRO A 310 -34.33 -11.23 -2.01
CA PRO A 310 -35.28 -10.17 -2.32
C PRO A 310 -34.57 -8.88 -2.76
N LYS A 311 -35.36 -7.87 -3.12
CA LYS A 311 -34.86 -6.49 -3.24
C LYS A 311 -34.25 -6.02 -1.90
N PRO A 312 -33.16 -5.23 -1.93
CA PRO A 312 -32.56 -4.63 -3.12
C PRO A 312 -31.53 -5.53 -3.84
N TYR A 313 -31.14 -6.69 -3.30
CA TYR A 313 -30.04 -7.49 -3.85
C TYR A 313 -30.32 -8.03 -5.26
N ASN A 314 -31.56 -8.45 -5.55
CA ASN A 314 -31.94 -8.88 -6.90
C ASN A 314 -32.12 -7.72 -7.91
N GLU A 315 -31.74 -6.49 -7.56
CA GLU A 315 -31.53 -5.40 -8.51
C GLU A 315 -30.18 -5.55 -9.26
N ARG A 316 -29.40 -6.59 -8.95
CA ARG A 316 -28.25 -7.10 -9.73
C ARG A 316 -27.07 -6.13 -9.84
N ASN A 317 -26.95 -5.22 -8.88
CA ASN A 317 -25.87 -4.24 -8.76
C ASN A 317 -25.12 -4.29 -7.43
N TYR A 318 -25.46 -5.24 -6.54
CA TYR A 318 -24.79 -5.47 -5.27
C TYR A 318 -23.62 -6.44 -5.44
N LEU A 319 -22.44 -6.02 -4.97
CA LEU A 319 -21.21 -6.78 -4.90
C LEU A 319 -20.98 -7.21 -3.45
N PHE A 320 -21.01 -8.51 -3.19
CA PHE A 320 -20.69 -9.08 -1.89
C PHE A 320 -19.20 -9.34 -1.77
N MET A 321 -18.61 -9.05 -0.61
CA MET A 321 -17.21 -9.29 -0.31
C MET A 321 -17.01 -9.59 1.18
N CYS A 322 -16.01 -10.39 1.52
CA CYS A 322 -15.57 -10.55 2.90
C CYS A 322 -14.60 -9.43 3.27
N ASN A 323 -14.56 -9.07 4.55
CA ASN A 323 -13.53 -8.24 5.14
C ASN A 323 -12.96 -8.93 6.39
N ILE A 324 -11.66 -9.19 6.36
CA ILE A 324 -10.95 -9.93 7.40
C ILE A 324 -10.75 -9.07 8.64
N HIS A 325 -10.48 -7.77 8.51
CA HIS A 325 -10.28 -6.90 9.67
C HIS A 325 -11.57 -6.41 10.32
N GLU A 326 -12.66 -6.35 9.56
CA GLU A 326 -14.01 -6.07 10.08
C GLU A 326 -14.75 -7.35 10.51
N HIS A 327 -14.19 -8.53 10.23
CA HIS A 327 -14.79 -9.83 10.51
C HIS A 327 -16.24 -9.92 10.02
N ALA A 328 -16.46 -9.56 8.76
CA ALA A 328 -17.80 -9.43 8.21
C ALA A 328 -17.87 -9.80 6.73
N VAL A 329 -19.09 -10.12 6.28
CA VAL A 329 -19.47 -9.98 4.87
C VAL A 329 -20.10 -8.60 4.68
N LEU A 330 -19.61 -7.88 3.69
CA LEU A 330 -20.03 -6.53 3.34
C LEU A 330 -20.64 -6.54 1.95
N THR A 331 -21.43 -5.52 1.67
CA THR A 331 -21.90 -5.26 0.31
C THR A 331 -21.63 -3.83 -0.09
N ASP A 332 -21.27 -3.65 -1.35
CA ASP A 332 -21.27 -2.36 -2.04
C ASP A 332 -22.19 -2.45 -3.24
N PHE A 333 -22.84 -1.35 -3.64
CA PHE A 333 -23.64 -1.33 -4.87
C PHE A 333 -23.08 -0.34 -5.89
N MET A 334 -23.10 -0.73 -7.17
CA MET A 334 -22.48 0.04 -8.25
C MET A 334 -23.47 1.03 -8.86
N GLN A 335 -23.13 2.31 -8.82
CA GLN A 335 -23.86 3.38 -9.50
C GLN A 335 -23.09 3.84 -10.75
N PRO A 336 -23.67 3.79 -11.97
CA PRO A 336 -23.00 4.28 -13.17
C PRO A 336 -22.57 5.75 -13.07
N ASN A 337 -21.38 6.07 -13.55
CA ASN A 337 -20.84 7.43 -13.60
C ASN A 337 -19.84 7.59 -14.76
N GLY A 338 -20.26 8.26 -15.83
CA GLY A 338 -19.46 8.42 -17.05
C GLY A 338 -19.16 7.07 -17.70
N SER A 339 -17.88 6.80 -17.97
CA SER A 339 -17.41 5.51 -18.47
C SER A 339 -17.18 4.46 -17.38
N SER A 340 -17.44 4.82 -16.11
CA SER A 340 -17.13 4.04 -14.92
C SER A 340 -18.32 3.97 -13.96
N PHE A 341 -18.03 3.73 -12.68
CA PHE A 341 -19.00 3.63 -11.60
C PHE A 341 -18.53 4.41 -10.37
N ILE A 342 -19.46 4.64 -9.45
CA ILE A 342 -19.20 4.95 -8.05
C ILE A 342 -19.74 3.76 -7.24
N GLY A 343 -18.85 3.10 -6.50
CA GLY A 343 -19.22 2.07 -5.54
C GLY A 343 -19.68 2.70 -4.24
N LYS A 344 -20.98 2.55 -3.96
CA LYS A 344 -21.65 3.03 -2.76
C LYS A 344 -21.67 1.95 -1.70
N HIS A 345 -21.54 2.35 -0.43
CA HIS A 345 -21.71 1.44 0.68
C HIS A 345 -23.13 0.85 0.67
N GLY A 346 -23.23 -0.47 0.70
CA GLY A 346 -24.48 -1.20 0.90
C GLY A 346 -24.69 -1.49 2.38
N ASP A 347 -24.94 -2.76 2.70
CA ASP A 347 -25.09 -3.25 4.05
C ASP A 347 -23.77 -3.80 4.62
N ASP A 348 -23.57 -3.59 5.92
CA ASP A 348 -22.79 -4.46 6.79
C ASP A 348 -23.53 -5.80 6.91
N PHE A 349 -23.47 -6.59 5.85
CA PHE A 349 -24.44 -7.65 5.58
C PHE A 349 -24.35 -8.80 6.58
N MET A 350 -23.16 -9.22 7.00
CA MET A 350 -23.01 -10.26 8.02
C MET A 350 -21.81 -10.00 8.94
N PRO A 351 -21.92 -9.10 9.93
CA PRO A 351 -20.99 -9.00 11.05
C PRO A 351 -20.97 -10.33 11.79
N THR A 352 -19.80 -10.97 11.86
CA THR A 352 -19.71 -12.32 12.44
C THR A 352 -19.65 -12.32 13.95
N ASN A 353 -19.29 -11.18 14.55
CA ASN A 353 -19.05 -11.03 15.99
C ASN A 353 -18.04 -12.05 16.54
N ASP A 354 -17.04 -12.35 15.72
CA ASP A 354 -15.97 -13.29 16.01
C ASP A 354 -14.62 -12.76 15.46
N LEU A 355 -13.72 -12.34 16.36
CA LEU A 355 -12.41 -11.80 15.98
C LEU A 355 -11.42 -12.87 15.48
N ALA A 356 -11.83 -14.14 15.41
CA ALA A 356 -11.08 -15.22 14.78
C ALA A 356 -11.68 -15.63 13.42
N TRP A 357 -12.76 -14.99 12.95
CA TRP A 357 -13.31 -15.27 11.63
C TRP A 357 -12.43 -14.68 10.53
N VAL A 358 -12.10 -15.47 9.51
CA VAL A 358 -11.24 -15.06 8.39
C VAL A 358 -11.89 -15.44 7.06
N GLY A 359 -12.69 -14.52 6.51
CA GLY A 359 -13.35 -14.69 5.22
C GLY A 359 -12.45 -14.41 4.03
N PHE A 360 -12.22 -15.42 3.18
CA PHE A 360 -11.34 -15.29 1.99
C PHE A 360 -12.06 -15.38 0.65
N SER A 361 -13.19 -16.08 0.57
CA SER A 361 -13.83 -16.40 -0.71
C SER A 361 -15.34 -16.44 -0.60
N ILE A 362 -16.01 -16.11 -1.70
CA ILE A 362 -17.46 -16.04 -1.81
C ILE A 362 -17.90 -16.54 -3.19
N GLU A 363 -18.99 -17.32 -3.22
CA GLU A 363 -19.59 -17.83 -4.47
C GLU A 363 -21.13 -17.80 -4.39
N ILE A 364 -21.76 -17.74 -5.56
CA ILE A 364 -23.21 -17.86 -5.71
C ILE A 364 -23.55 -19.27 -6.18
N GLY A 365 -24.37 -19.98 -5.40
CA GLY A 365 -24.77 -21.36 -5.66
C GLY A 365 -25.88 -21.51 -6.71
N PRO A 366 -26.14 -22.76 -7.17
CA PRO A 366 -27.18 -23.07 -8.14
C PRO A 366 -28.59 -22.68 -7.68
N GLU A 367 -28.84 -22.68 -6.37
CA GLU A 367 -30.11 -22.28 -5.77
C GLU A 367 -30.22 -20.77 -5.51
N GLY A 368 -29.18 -20.00 -5.84
CA GLY A 368 -29.13 -18.56 -5.64
C GLY A 368 -28.66 -18.13 -4.24
N GLY A 369 -28.09 -19.06 -3.46
CA GLY A 369 -27.50 -18.78 -2.15
C GLY A 369 -26.11 -18.18 -2.22
N VAL A 370 -25.76 -17.39 -1.20
CA VAL A 370 -24.41 -16.85 -1.03
C VAL A 370 -23.63 -17.79 -0.12
N TYR A 371 -22.51 -18.31 -0.61
CA TYR A 371 -21.62 -19.21 0.10
C TYR A 371 -20.33 -18.49 0.48
N VAL A 372 -19.91 -18.61 1.73
CA VAL A 372 -18.80 -17.85 2.29
C VAL A 372 -17.81 -18.79 2.97
N LEU A 373 -16.55 -18.73 2.55
CA LEU A 373 -15.47 -19.53 3.11
C LEU A 373 -14.80 -18.78 4.26
N ASP A 374 -14.64 -19.49 5.38
CA ASP A 374 -13.98 -19.04 6.61
C ASP A 374 -12.87 -20.02 6.99
N TRP A 375 -11.69 -19.50 7.31
CA TRP A 375 -10.65 -20.24 8.00
C TRP A 375 -10.48 -19.63 9.40
N HIS A 376 -11.21 -20.16 10.37
CA HIS A 376 -11.28 -19.58 11.71
C HIS A 376 -9.91 -19.66 12.42
N ASP A 377 -9.19 -18.54 12.53
CA ASP A 377 -7.85 -18.45 13.12
C ASP A 377 -7.67 -17.12 13.88
N THR A 378 -6.92 -17.16 14.99
CA THR A 378 -6.60 -15.96 15.78
C THR A 378 -5.45 -15.12 15.20
N ASP A 379 -4.70 -15.60 14.20
CA ASP A 379 -3.72 -14.82 13.41
C ASP A 379 -4.26 -14.58 12.00
N ILE A 380 -5.13 -13.57 11.89
CA ILE A 380 -5.90 -13.30 10.67
C ILE A 380 -5.05 -12.70 9.54
N CYS A 381 -3.78 -12.36 9.82
CA CYS A 381 -2.82 -11.88 8.83
C CYS A 381 -1.85 -12.98 8.36
N GLY A 382 -2.03 -14.25 8.76
CA GLY A 382 -1.27 -15.39 8.24
C GLY A 382 0.23 -15.39 8.59
N ASN A 383 0.60 -14.88 9.78
CA ASN A 383 1.98 -14.98 10.29
C ASN A 383 2.22 -16.29 11.05
N ALA A 384 1.15 -16.89 11.55
CA ALA A 384 1.09 -18.20 12.17
C ALA A 384 -0.25 -18.86 11.83
N ILE A 385 -0.32 -20.18 12.00
CA ILE A 385 -1.57 -20.94 11.94
C ILE A 385 -1.80 -21.47 13.36
N ASN A 386 -2.81 -20.94 14.04
CA ASN A 386 -3.16 -21.36 15.40
C ASN A 386 -4.19 -22.48 15.38
N PHE A 387 -5.08 -22.48 14.38
CA PHE A 387 -6.13 -23.46 14.20
C PHE A 387 -6.07 -24.09 12.79
N PRO A 388 -5.15 -25.04 12.53
CA PRO A 388 -4.98 -25.64 11.20
C PRO A 388 -6.14 -26.56 10.76
N ASN A 389 -7.19 -26.75 11.56
CA ASN A 389 -8.30 -27.66 11.23
C ASN A 389 -9.65 -27.03 11.55
N SER A 390 -9.86 -25.78 11.14
CA SER A 390 -11.01 -24.95 11.53
C SER A 390 -11.78 -24.35 10.34
N GLY A 391 -11.62 -24.96 9.17
CA GLY A 391 -12.21 -24.52 7.92
C GLY A 391 -13.72 -24.69 7.90
N ARG A 392 -14.41 -23.70 7.37
CA ARG A 392 -15.87 -23.65 7.31
C ARG A 392 -16.35 -23.02 6.01
N VAL A 393 -17.52 -23.44 5.57
CA VAL A 393 -18.29 -22.79 4.53
C VAL A 393 -19.69 -22.55 5.06
N TYR A 394 -20.07 -21.29 5.15
CA TYR A 394 -21.42 -20.88 5.52
C TYR A 394 -22.25 -20.65 4.27
N ARG A 395 -23.54 -20.96 4.38
CA ARG A 395 -24.56 -20.73 3.37
C ARG A 395 -25.58 -19.73 3.89
N ILE A 396 -25.83 -18.70 3.11
CA ILE A 396 -26.79 -17.64 3.41
C ILE A 396 -27.95 -17.74 2.42
N MET A 397 -29.17 -17.83 2.94
CA MET A 397 -30.40 -17.89 2.15
C MET A 397 -31.52 -17.08 2.79
N PRO A 398 -32.52 -16.61 2.01
CA PRO A 398 -33.76 -16.12 2.57
C PRO A 398 -34.47 -17.20 3.40
N LYS A 399 -35.10 -16.78 4.49
CA LYS A 399 -35.96 -17.63 5.31
C LYS A 399 -37.02 -18.28 4.44
N LYS A 400 -37.22 -19.59 4.62
CA LYS A 400 -38.18 -20.40 3.84
C LYS A 400 -37.86 -20.48 2.34
N ALA A 401 -36.60 -20.30 1.96
CA ALA A 401 -36.16 -20.64 0.61
C ALA A 401 -36.55 -22.08 0.25
N THR A 402 -37.00 -22.27 -0.99
CA THR A 402 -37.40 -23.58 -1.50
C THR A 402 -36.15 -24.36 -1.90
N PRO A 403 -35.97 -25.59 -1.43
CA PRO A 403 -34.95 -26.49 -1.96
C PRO A 403 -35.07 -26.65 -3.48
N ILE A 404 -33.94 -26.74 -4.18
CA ILE A 404 -33.92 -27.09 -5.59
C ILE A 404 -33.52 -28.55 -5.75
N THR A 405 -33.95 -29.16 -6.86
CA THR A 405 -33.36 -30.43 -7.29
C THR A 405 -31.93 -30.18 -7.74
N PRO A 406 -30.94 -30.99 -7.30
CA PRO A 406 -29.57 -30.89 -7.78
C PRO A 406 -29.52 -30.89 -9.32
N PRO A 407 -28.92 -29.86 -9.95
CA PRO A 407 -28.90 -29.75 -11.40
C PRO A 407 -27.87 -30.72 -12.03
N ASN A 408 -27.98 -30.96 -13.33
CA ASN A 408 -26.94 -31.65 -14.12
C ASN A 408 -26.90 -31.07 -15.53
N LEU A 409 -26.20 -29.96 -15.69
CA LEU A 409 -26.14 -29.22 -16.96
C LEU A 409 -25.33 -29.98 -18.01
N ARG A 410 -24.34 -30.79 -17.60
CA ARG A 410 -23.55 -31.61 -18.54
C ARG A 410 -24.42 -32.59 -19.33
N ALA A 411 -25.50 -33.08 -18.73
CA ALA A 411 -26.44 -33.99 -19.38
C ALA A 411 -27.40 -33.29 -20.35
N MET A 412 -27.53 -31.96 -20.30
CA MET A 412 -28.38 -31.19 -21.20
C MET A 412 -27.80 -31.15 -22.62
N SER A 413 -28.68 -31.10 -23.61
CA SER A 413 -28.35 -30.81 -25.01
C SER A 413 -27.81 -29.39 -25.18
N SER A 414 -27.10 -29.12 -26.27
CA SER A 414 -26.59 -27.78 -26.54
C SER A 414 -27.70 -26.72 -26.71
N VAL A 415 -28.87 -27.12 -27.20
CA VAL A 415 -30.04 -26.21 -27.33
C VAL A 415 -30.58 -25.84 -25.96
N GLU A 416 -30.72 -26.80 -25.04
CA GLU A 416 -31.12 -26.53 -23.65
C GLU A 416 -30.11 -25.62 -22.94
N LEU A 417 -28.80 -25.84 -23.16
CA LEU A 417 -27.76 -24.95 -22.65
C LEU A 417 -27.86 -23.52 -23.23
N ALA A 418 -28.17 -23.38 -24.52
CA ALA A 418 -28.39 -22.09 -25.14
C ALA A 418 -29.59 -21.34 -24.53
N GLN A 419 -30.68 -22.05 -24.22
CA GLN A 419 -31.85 -21.47 -23.56
C GLN A 419 -31.53 -20.92 -22.16
N LEU A 420 -30.60 -21.56 -21.43
CA LEU A 420 -30.15 -21.09 -20.12
C LEU A 420 -29.45 -19.72 -20.15
N GLN A 421 -29.07 -19.18 -21.32
CA GLN A 421 -28.59 -17.79 -21.40
C GLN A 421 -29.65 -16.75 -21.01
N THR A 422 -30.93 -17.16 -20.92
CA THR A 422 -32.03 -16.33 -20.43
C THR A 422 -32.38 -16.56 -18.95
N HIS A 423 -31.68 -17.48 -18.27
CA HIS A 423 -31.93 -17.83 -16.87
C HIS A 423 -31.62 -16.66 -15.93
N ASP A 424 -32.41 -16.50 -14.86
CA ASP A 424 -32.27 -15.36 -13.95
C ASP A 424 -31.16 -15.56 -12.90
N ASN A 425 -30.78 -16.79 -12.56
CA ASN A 425 -29.53 -17.10 -11.85
C ASN A 425 -28.35 -17.28 -12.81
N ASP A 426 -27.34 -16.41 -12.69
CA ASP A 426 -26.15 -16.36 -13.55
C ASP A 426 -25.24 -17.58 -13.40
N TRP A 427 -25.36 -18.35 -12.31
CA TRP A 427 -24.69 -19.65 -12.20
C TRP A 427 -25.04 -20.54 -13.40
N TYR A 428 -26.33 -20.66 -13.76
CA TYR A 428 -26.76 -21.47 -14.92
C TYR A 428 -26.22 -20.89 -16.23
N VAL A 429 -26.14 -19.56 -16.34
CA VAL A 429 -25.67 -18.87 -17.54
C VAL A 429 -24.17 -19.10 -17.75
N ARG A 430 -23.35 -18.99 -16.70
CA ARG A 430 -21.90 -19.20 -16.76
C ARG A 430 -21.58 -20.67 -17.01
N GLN A 431 -22.18 -21.60 -16.26
CA GLN A 431 -21.94 -23.03 -16.45
C GLN A 431 -22.37 -23.50 -17.84
N SER A 432 -23.55 -23.08 -18.31
CA SER A 432 -24.02 -23.46 -19.65
C SER A 432 -23.14 -22.88 -20.76
N ARG A 433 -22.65 -21.65 -20.61
CA ARG A 433 -21.72 -21.04 -21.58
C ARG A 433 -20.35 -21.73 -21.63
N THR A 434 -19.78 -22.10 -20.48
CA THR A 434 -18.53 -22.87 -20.43
C THR A 434 -18.70 -24.23 -21.12
N LEU A 435 -19.84 -24.91 -20.92
CA LEU A 435 -20.17 -26.16 -21.61
C LEU A 435 -20.39 -25.95 -23.11
N LEU A 436 -21.06 -24.88 -23.53
CA LEU A 436 -21.23 -24.52 -24.95
C LEU A 436 -19.88 -24.27 -25.63
N GLN A 437 -18.97 -23.55 -24.96
CA GLN A 437 -17.61 -23.32 -25.45
C GLN A 437 -16.82 -24.62 -25.61
N ASP A 438 -16.94 -25.55 -24.66
CA ASP A 438 -16.32 -26.87 -24.75
C ASP A 438 -16.87 -27.70 -25.93
N ARG A 439 -18.16 -27.54 -26.22
CA ARG A 439 -18.86 -28.21 -27.34
C ARG A 439 -18.75 -27.49 -28.67
N ALA A 440 -18.07 -26.35 -28.76
CA ALA A 440 -18.05 -25.50 -29.95
C ALA A 440 -17.48 -26.19 -31.21
N ASN A 441 -16.66 -27.24 -31.05
CA ASN A 441 -16.12 -28.03 -32.16
C ASN A 441 -17.05 -29.18 -32.61
N GLY A 442 -18.20 -29.37 -31.94
CA GLY A 442 -19.21 -30.37 -32.26
C GLY A 442 -20.40 -29.80 -33.03
N ASP A 443 -21.53 -30.53 -33.04
CA ASP A 443 -22.78 -30.04 -33.61
C ASP A 443 -23.45 -29.04 -32.65
N ILE A 444 -23.43 -27.77 -33.05
CA ILE A 444 -23.89 -26.63 -32.24
C ILE A 444 -24.83 -25.69 -33.02
N ALA A 445 -25.18 -26.03 -34.26
CA ALA A 445 -25.88 -25.12 -35.17
C ALA A 445 -27.26 -24.69 -34.62
N GLU A 446 -28.05 -25.64 -34.12
CA GLU A 446 -29.37 -25.33 -33.52
C GLU A 446 -29.25 -24.48 -32.25
N ALA A 447 -28.18 -24.66 -31.48
CA ALA A 447 -27.89 -23.84 -30.31
C ALA A 447 -27.50 -22.42 -30.73
N GLN A 448 -26.67 -22.25 -31.76
CA GLN A 448 -26.35 -20.93 -32.33
C GLN A 448 -27.58 -20.23 -32.92
N GLU A 449 -28.49 -20.95 -33.57
CA GLU A 449 -29.77 -20.40 -34.03
C GLU A 449 -30.63 -19.92 -32.86
N THR A 450 -30.71 -20.71 -31.79
CA THR A 450 -31.41 -20.34 -30.55
C THR A 450 -30.82 -19.06 -29.93
N LEU A 451 -29.49 -18.97 -29.82
CA LEU A 451 -28.80 -17.80 -29.29
C LEU A 451 -29.01 -16.56 -30.19
N THR A 452 -28.97 -16.74 -31.51
CA THR A 452 -29.24 -15.68 -32.48
C THR A 452 -30.67 -15.16 -32.33
N SER A 453 -31.63 -16.04 -32.09
CA SER A 453 -33.01 -15.67 -31.80
C SER A 453 -33.11 -14.84 -30.51
N ILE A 454 -32.42 -15.24 -29.44
CA ILE A 454 -32.40 -14.48 -28.17
C ILE A 454 -31.79 -13.09 -28.39
N LEU A 455 -30.64 -12.99 -29.06
CA LEU A 455 -29.96 -11.71 -29.35
C LEU A 455 -30.87 -10.73 -30.11
N ASN A 456 -31.65 -11.24 -31.07
CA ASN A 456 -32.53 -10.44 -31.92
C ASN A 456 -33.95 -10.21 -31.33
N SER A 457 -34.28 -10.82 -30.20
CA SER A 457 -35.60 -10.69 -29.57
C SER A 457 -35.75 -9.40 -28.73
N ASP A 458 -36.92 -9.18 -28.14
CA ASP A 458 -37.21 -8.01 -27.29
C ASP A 458 -36.97 -8.28 -25.78
N VAL A 459 -35.99 -9.12 -25.45
CA VAL A 459 -35.58 -9.38 -24.06
C VAL A 459 -34.66 -8.27 -23.52
N GLU A 460 -34.44 -8.24 -22.21
CA GLU A 460 -33.56 -7.25 -21.57
C GLU A 460 -32.12 -7.33 -22.11
N THR A 461 -31.42 -6.18 -22.19
CA THR A 461 -30.04 -6.08 -22.69
C THR A 461 -29.10 -7.14 -22.11
N ARG A 462 -29.16 -7.39 -20.79
CA ARG A 462 -28.36 -8.44 -20.14
C ARG A 462 -28.51 -9.83 -20.78
N LYS A 463 -29.72 -10.21 -21.21
CA LYS A 463 -30.01 -11.51 -21.84
C LYS A 463 -29.52 -11.52 -23.28
N LYS A 464 -29.60 -10.39 -23.98
CA LYS A 464 -28.97 -10.21 -25.31
C LYS A 464 -27.45 -10.34 -25.24
N LEU A 465 -26.82 -9.70 -24.26
CA LEU A 465 -25.38 -9.80 -24.01
C LEU A 465 -24.96 -11.25 -23.74
N ARG A 466 -25.69 -11.97 -22.87
CA ARG A 466 -25.45 -13.40 -22.61
C ARG A 466 -25.51 -14.24 -23.87
N ALA A 467 -26.51 -14.00 -24.72
CA ALA A 467 -26.61 -14.69 -26.01
C ALA A 467 -25.46 -14.33 -26.96
N MET A 468 -25.11 -13.04 -27.06
CA MET A 468 -23.95 -12.57 -27.84
C MET A 468 -22.65 -13.20 -27.37
N TRP A 469 -22.41 -13.27 -26.07
CA TRP A 469 -21.24 -13.91 -25.50
C TRP A 469 -21.19 -15.41 -25.81
N ALA A 470 -22.31 -16.11 -25.67
CA ALA A 470 -22.44 -17.52 -26.03
C ALA A 470 -22.21 -17.78 -27.54
N LEU A 471 -22.70 -16.89 -28.41
CA LEU A 471 -22.42 -16.92 -29.85
C LEU A 471 -20.92 -16.75 -30.14
N TYR A 472 -20.27 -15.81 -29.45
CA TYR A 472 -18.83 -15.58 -29.61
C TYR A 472 -18.02 -16.83 -29.20
N VAL A 473 -18.26 -17.39 -28.02
CA VAL A 473 -17.49 -18.56 -27.55
C VAL A 473 -17.77 -19.85 -28.33
N THR A 474 -18.87 -19.89 -29.09
CA THR A 474 -19.21 -20.99 -30.01
C THR A 474 -18.77 -20.70 -31.45
N ASN A 475 -17.97 -19.66 -31.69
CA ASN A 475 -17.45 -19.28 -33.01
C ASN A 475 -18.56 -18.97 -34.05
N ALA A 476 -19.70 -18.42 -33.61
CA ALA A 476 -20.82 -18.09 -34.49
C ALA A 476 -20.67 -16.75 -35.22
N PHE A 477 -19.70 -15.92 -34.81
CA PHE A 477 -19.45 -14.61 -35.40
C PHE A 477 -18.23 -14.62 -36.32
N ASP A 478 -18.38 -13.99 -37.48
CA ASP A 478 -17.27 -13.47 -38.29
C ASP A 478 -17.15 -11.95 -38.12
N GLU A 479 -16.19 -11.33 -38.81
CA GLU A 479 -15.97 -9.88 -38.76
C GLU A 479 -17.22 -9.09 -39.19
N ALA A 480 -17.93 -9.54 -40.23
CA ALA A 480 -19.12 -8.86 -40.74
C ALA A 480 -20.29 -8.90 -39.73
N GLY A 481 -20.50 -10.05 -39.07
CA GLY A 481 -21.47 -10.23 -38.01
C GLY A 481 -21.21 -9.28 -36.83
N LEU A 482 -19.97 -9.18 -36.36
CA LEU A 482 -19.60 -8.25 -35.28
C LEU A 482 -19.71 -6.78 -35.72
N THR A 483 -19.35 -6.47 -36.97
CA THR A 483 -19.46 -5.12 -37.53
C THR A 483 -20.91 -4.64 -37.52
N THR A 484 -21.87 -5.54 -37.82
CA THR A 484 -23.31 -5.21 -37.76
C THR A 484 -23.75 -4.81 -36.35
N LEU A 485 -23.16 -5.41 -35.31
CA LEU A 485 -23.47 -5.08 -33.91
C LEU A 485 -22.92 -3.73 -33.46
N LEU A 486 -21.99 -3.12 -34.21
CA LEU A 486 -21.52 -1.76 -33.96
C LEU A 486 -22.61 -0.70 -34.19
N ASP A 487 -23.71 -1.06 -34.86
CA ASP A 487 -24.89 -0.20 -35.07
C ASP A 487 -26.03 -0.48 -34.08
N HIS A 488 -25.84 -1.39 -33.13
CA HIS A 488 -26.88 -1.74 -32.17
C HIS A 488 -27.24 -0.55 -31.27
N SER A 489 -28.51 -0.41 -30.88
CA SER A 489 -28.98 0.73 -30.06
C SER A 489 -28.39 0.75 -28.66
N ASP A 490 -28.14 -0.43 -28.09
CA ASP A 490 -27.53 -0.61 -26.78
C ASP A 490 -26.00 -0.43 -26.78
N GLU A 491 -25.49 0.39 -25.87
CA GLU A 491 -24.08 0.75 -25.76
C GLU A 491 -23.16 -0.41 -25.36
N HIS A 492 -23.65 -1.36 -24.55
CA HIS A 492 -22.86 -2.50 -24.10
C HIS A 492 -22.69 -3.53 -25.21
N ILE A 493 -23.71 -3.72 -26.07
CA ILE A 493 -23.60 -4.57 -27.27
C ILE A 493 -22.54 -4.00 -28.22
N ARG A 494 -22.59 -2.68 -28.48
CA ARG A 494 -21.56 -1.99 -29.28
C ARG A 494 -20.17 -2.14 -28.65
N GLY A 495 -20.05 -1.93 -27.35
CA GLY A 495 -18.81 -2.08 -26.60
C GLY A 495 -18.19 -3.47 -26.69
N TRP A 496 -18.99 -4.52 -26.48
CA TRP A 496 -18.52 -5.90 -26.62
C TRP A 496 -18.15 -6.28 -28.05
N ALA A 497 -18.86 -5.76 -29.06
CA ALA A 497 -18.50 -5.97 -30.46
C ALA A 497 -17.12 -5.36 -30.78
N ILE A 498 -16.84 -4.15 -30.29
CA ILE A 498 -15.50 -3.53 -30.40
C ILE A 498 -14.43 -4.43 -29.80
N ARG A 499 -14.67 -4.96 -28.59
CA ARG A 499 -13.71 -5.84 -27.92
C ARG A 499 -13.47 -7.13 -28.69
N PHE A 500 -14.52 -7.81 -29.16
CA PHE A 500 -14.40 -9.07 -29.91
C PHE A 500 -13.66 -8.90 -31.23
N LEU A 501 -13.87 -7.79 -31.94
CA LEU A 501 -13.12 -7.45 -33.16
C LEU A 501 -11.62 -7.26 -32.89
N CYS A 502 -11.22 -6.88 -31.68
CA CYS A 502 -9.82 -6.56 -31.33
C CYS A 502 -9.11 -7.65 -30.50
N ASP A 503 -9.84 -8.56 -29.88
CA ASP A 503 -9.26 -9.59 -29.00
C ASP A 503 -8.43 -10.63 -29.77
N GLU A 504 -8.67 -10.79 -31.08
CA GLU A 504 -7.83 -11.60 -31.97
C GLU A 504 -6.44 -11.01 -32.26
N SER A 505 -6.17 -9.76 -31.85
CA SER A 505 -4.84 -9.16 -32.00
C SER A 505 -3.75 -10.06 -31.40
N PRO A 506 -2.62 -10.28 -32.10
CA PRO A 506 -1.54 -11.13 -31.60
C PRO A 506 -0.81 -10.53 -30.40
N LEU A 507 -0.92 -9.21 -30.18
CA LEU A 507 -0.34 -8.51 -29.04
C LEU A 507 -1.42 -7.87 -28.17
N ASN A 508 -1.20 -7.86 -26.85
CA ASN A 508 -2.06 -7.16 -25.90
C ASN A 508 -1.49 -5.78 -25.52
N ALA A 509 -2.26 -5.04 -24.71
CA ALA A 509 -1.97 -3.66 -24.32
C ALA A 509 -0.62 -3.44 -23.60
N PHE A 510 -0.04 -4.49 -23.02
CA PHE A 510 1.23 -4.40 -22.28
C PHE A 510 2.43 -4.98 -23.03
N GLN A 511 2.26 -5.22 -24.33
CA GLN A 511 3.33 -5.64 -25.24
C GLN A 511 3.64 -4.53 -26.25
N ASP A 512 4.83 -4.59 -26.85
CA ASP A 512 5.28 -3.58 -27.80
C ASP A 512 4.55 -3.69 -29.15
N THR A 513 3.48 -2.91 -29.30
CA THR A 513 2.65 -2.86 -30.51
C THR A 513 3.28 -2.09 -31.67
N SER A 514 4.44 -1.44 -31.49
CA SER A 514 5.17 -0.83 -32.62
C SER A 514 5.62 -1.88 -33.65
N LYS A 515 5.63 -3.16 -33.24
CA LYS A 515 5.92 -4.32 -34.09
C LYS A 515 4.76 -4.75 -34.98
N LEU A 516 3.54 -4.25 -34.75
CA LEU A 516 2.39 -4.52 -35.63
C LEU A 516 2.44 -3.56 -36.82
N GLN A 517 2.44 -4.13 -38.02
CA GLN A 517 2.42 -3.36 -39.27
C GLN A 517 1.05 -3.41 -39.94
N ASP A 518 0.45 -4.60 -39.97
CA ASP A 518 -0.85 -4.81 -40.59
C ASP A 518 -1.99 -4.46 -39.64
N SER A 519 -3.06 -3.87 -40.19
CA SER A 519 -4.31 -3.66 -39.45
C SER A 519 -4.85 -5.00 -38.97
N ILE A 520 -5.36 -5.00 -37.74
CA ILE A 520 -5.98 -6.18 -37.12
C ILE A 520 -7.47 -6.32 -37.45
N VAL A 521 -8.06 -5.32 -38.10
CA VAL A 521 -9.46 -5.27 -38.54
C VAL A 521 -9.55 -4.77 -39.98
N GLY A 522 -10.64 -5.09 -40.69
CA GLY A 522 -10.90 -4.55 -42.03
C GLY A 522 -11.04 -3.02 -42.08
N PRO A 523 -10.86 -2.40 -43.26
CA PRO A 523 -10.97 -0.95 -43.43
C PRO A 523 -12.35 -0.40 -43.05
N ASP A 524 -13.43 -1.15 -43.33
CA ASP A 524 -14.80 -0.77 -42.99
C ASP A 524 -15.00 -0.68 -41.46
N VAL A 525 -14.40 -1.62 -40.71
CA VAL A 525 -14.40 -1.62 -39.24
C VAL A 525 -13.62 -0.43 -38.70
N LEU A 526 -12.45 -0.14 -39.27
CA LEU A 526 -11.63 0.99 -38.86
C LEU A 526 -12.33 2.34 -39.09
N GLU A 527 -12.99 2.48 -40.24
CA GLU A 527 -13.84 3.65 -40.53
C GLU A 527 -14.98 3.75 -39.51
N LYS A 528 -15.62 2.62 -39.20
CA LYS A 528 -16.70 2.57 -38.21
C LYS A 528 -16.23 2.96 -36.81
N PHE A 529 -15.09 2.43 -36.35
CA PHE A 529 -14.49 2.80 -35.07
C PHE A 529 -14.15 4.28 -35.00
N THR A 530 -13.63 4.85 -36.09
CA THR A 530 -13.35 6.28 -36.18
C THR A 530 -14.63 7.12 -36.08
N ALA A 531 -15.70 6.72 -36.79
CA ALA A 531 -16.99 7.39 -36.72
C ALA A 531 -17.59 7.31 -35.31
N MET A 532 -17.57 6.13 -34.68
CA MET A 532 -18.06 5.94 -33.31
C MET A 532 -17.24 6.73 -32.29
N ALA A 533 -15.92 6.80 -32.45
CA ALA A 533 -15.04 7.60 -31.59
C ALA A 533 -15.36 9.09 -31.63
N ARG A 534 -15.94 9.57 -32.73
CA ARG A 534 -16.31 10.99 -32.95
C ARG A 534 -17.75 11.28 -32.55
N ASP A 535 -18.66 10.35 -32.88
CA ASP A 535 -20.09 10.62 -32.93
C ASP A 535 -20.90 9.84 -31.86
N ASP A 536 -20.37 8.78 -31.26
CA ASP A 536 -21.09 8.00 -30.25
C ASP A 536 -21.17 8.76 -28.91
N SER A 537 -22.40 9.00 -28.46
CA SER A 537 -22.66 9.71 -27.20
C SER A 537 -22.25 8.93 -25.94
N SER A 538 -22.09 7.61 -26.03
CA SER A 538 -21.79 6.75 -24.88
C SER A 538 -20.32 6.83 -24.46
N ALA A 539 -20.09 7.22 -23.21
CA ALA A 539 -18.78 7.15 -22.57
C ALA A 539 -18.29 5.69 -22.43
N VAL A 540 -19.22 4.72 -22.31
CA VAL A 540 -18.91 3.29 -22.27
C VAL A 540 -18.32 2.83 -23.62
N VAL A 541 -18.95 3.19 -24.74
CA VAL A 541 -18.45 2.85 -26.08
C VAL A 541 -17.09 3.49 -26.33
N ARG A 542 -16.93 4.78 -26.01
CA ARG A 542 -15.65 5.49 -26.14
C ARG A 542 -14.54 4.82 -25.31
N ARG A 543 -14.88 4.27 -24.13
CA ARG A 543 -13.93 3.53 -23.30
C ARG A 543 -13.51 2.21 -23.95
N PHE A 544 -14.44 1.45 -24.55
CA PHE A 544 -14.08 0.26 -25.32
C PHE A 544 -13.16 0.59 -26.51
N LEU A 545 -13.40 1.70 -27.22
CA LEU A 545 -12.50 2.18 -28.28
C LEU A 545 -11.11 2.54 -27.74
N SER A 546 -11.03 3.20 -26.57
CA SER A 546 -9.76 3.52 -25.92
C SER A 546 -8.97 2.29 -25.43
N SER A 547 -9.64 1.17 -25.14
CA SER A 547 -8.99 -0.14 -24.93
C SER A 547 -8.54 -0.77 -26.25
N ALA A 548 -9.39 -0.70 -27.30
CA ALA A 548 -9.12 -1.29 -28.60
C ALA A 548 -7.85 -0.72 -29.26
N VAL A 549 -7.68 0.61 -29.22
CA VAL A 549 -6.50 1.26 -29.83
C VAL A 549 -5.19 0.71 -29.27
N GLN A 550 -5.12 0.30 -28.00
CA GLN A 550 -3.90 -0.26 -27.40
C GLN A 550 -3.48 -1.59 -28.01
N ARG A 551 -4.33 -2.24 -28.82
CA ARG A 551 -4.07 -3.52 -29.50
C ARG A 551 -3.85 -3.37 -31.01
N MET A 552 -3.96 -2.16 -31.54
CA MET A 552 -3.85 -1.84 -32.97
C MET A 552 -2.45 -1.34 -33.36
N PRO A 553 -2.04 -1.44 -34.63
CA PRO A 553 -0.83 -0.76 -35.12
C PRO A 553 -1.00 0.77 -35.05
N PHE A 554 0.11 1.50 -34.96
CA PHE A 554 0.06 2.96 -34.75
C PHE A 554 -0.69 3.73 -35.85
N ALA A 555 -0.68 3.26 -37.09
CA ALA A 555 -1.37 3.91 -38.20
C ALA A 555 -2.89 4.04 -37.93
N ASP A 556 -3.50 2.97 -37.40
CA ASP A 556 -4.94 2.85 -37.20
C ASP A 556 -5.43 3.61 -35.95
N ARG A 557 -4.54 3.81 -34.96
CA ARG A 557 -4.89 4.50 -33.71
C ARG A 557 -5.22 5.97 -33.91
N TRP A 558 -4.50 6.65 -34.79
CA TRP A 558 -4.58 8.11 -34.94
C TRP A 558 -6.00 8.65 -35.14
N PRO A 559 -6.77 8.21 -36.16
CA PRO A 559 -8.11 8.76 -36.39
C PRO A 559 -9.06 8.53 -35.20
N ILE A 560 -8.91 7.39 -34.51
CA ILE A 560 -9.70 7.06 -33.31
C ILE A 560 -9.28 7.97 -32.13
N LEU A 561 -7.98 8.10 -31.85
CA LEU A 561 -7.46 8.90 -30.75
C LEU A 561 -7.75 10.40 -30.93
N ASP A 562 -7.62 10.93 -32.15
CA ASP A 562 -7.96 12.32 -32.47
C ASP A 562 -9.45 12.60 -32.19
N ALA A 563 -10.33 11.67 -32.58
CA ALA A 563 -11.76 11.76 -32.34
C ALA A 563 -12.10 11.66 -30.84
N LEU A 564 -11.57 10.67 -30.13
CA LEU A 564 -11.77 10.49 -28.70
C LEU A 564 -11.30 11.72 -27.90
N ALA A 565 -10.12 12.27 -28.22
CA ALA A 565 -9.57 13.44 -27.56
C ALA A 565 -10.39 14.72 -27.78
N SER A 566 -11.34 14.73 -28.72
CA SER A 566 -12.18 15.89 -29.04
C SER A 566 -13.41 16.05 -28.11
N HIS A 567 -13.70 15.05 -27.27
CA HIS A 567 -14.79 15.06 -26.29
C HIS A 567 -14.37 15.79 -25.01
N SER A 568 -14.84 17.02 -24.83
CA SER A 568 -14.53 17.84 -23.65
C SER A 568 -15.18 17.31 -22.36
N GLU A 569 -16.34 16.66 -22.49
CA GLU A 569 -17.10 16.06 -21.41
C GLU A 569 -16.35 14.92 -20.72
N ASP A 570 -15.41 14.29 -21.42
CA ASP A 570 -14.63 13.17 -20.92
C ASP A 570 -13.38 13.62 -20.14
N ALA A 571 -13.05 14.92 -20.14
CA ALA A 571 -11.82 15.44 -19.52
C ALA A 571 -11.74 15.16 -18.01
N ALA A 572 -12.88 15.00 -17.34
CA ALA A 572 -12.97 14.67 -15.91
C ALA A 572 -13.41 13.22 -15.64
N ASP A 573 -13.60 12.41 -16.69
CA ASP A 573 -14.02 11.01 -16.55
C ASP A 573 -12.94 10.17 -15.83
N ASN A 574 -13.38 9.14 -15.10
CA ASN A 574 -12.46 8.31 -14.31
C ASN A 574 -11.47 7.52 -15.18
N ASN A 575 -11.91 7.06 -16.36
CA ASN A 575 -11.09 6.17 -17.20
C ASN A 575 -10.59 6.87 -18.46
N LEU A 576 -11.43 7.62 -19.17
CA LEU A 576 -11.19 8.03 -20.55
C LEU A 576 -9.89 8.83 -20.77
N PRO A 577 -9.57 9.88 -20.00
CA PRO A 577 -8.32 10.63 -20.18
C PRO A 577 -7.08 9.74 -20.06
N ARG A 578 -7.12 8.79 -19.11
CA ARG A 578 -6.01 7.87 -18.82
C ARG A 578 -5.90 6.78 -19.89
N MET A 579 -7.01 6.20 -20.31
CA MET A 579 -7.04 5.18 -21.35
C MET A 579 -6.61 5.73 -22.72
N ILE A 580 -7.02 6.96 -23.05
CA ILE A 580 -6.56 7.68 -24.25
C ILE A 580 -5.05 7.94 -24.15
N TRP A 581 -4.56 8.36 -22.98
CA TRP A 581 -3.12 8.49 -22.74
C TRP A 581 -2.38 7.17 -22.93
N PHE A 582 -2.86 6.05 -22.38
CA PHE A 582 -2.22 4.74 -22.54
C PHE A 582 -2.17 4.27 -23.99
N GLY A 583 -3.18 4.62 -24.80
CA GLY A 583 -3.18 4.38 -26.25
C GLY A 583 -2.16 5.25 -27.02
N LEU A 584 -1.99 6.51 -26.59
CA LEU A 584 -1.16 7.53 -27.25
C LEU A 584 0.32 7.47 -26.84
N GLU A 585 0.62 7.19 -25.57
CA GLU A 585 1.96 7.32 -24.97
C GLU A 585 3.06 6.60 -25.78
N PRO A 586 2.89 5.34 -26.21
CA PRO A 586 3.91 4.63 -26.97
C PRO A 586 4.20 5.26 -28.33
N MET A 587 3.30 6.09 -28.87
CA MET A 587 3.42 6.71 -30.19
C MET A 587 4.19 8.04 -30.14
N VAL A 588 4.25 8.68 -28.97
CA VAL A 588 4.82 10.03 -28.80
C VAL A 588 6.29 10.11 -29.25
N PRO A 589 7.19 9.18 -28.88
CA PRO A 589 8.59 9.25 -29.32
C PRO A 589 8.77 9.06 -30.82
N HIS A 590 7.89 8.26 -31.45
CA HIS A 590 7.96 7.94 -32.87
C HIS A 590 7.33 9.01 -33.77
N HIS A 591 6.38 9.78 -33.24
CA HIS A 591 5.58 10.75 -34.00
C HIS A 591 5.35 12.07 -33.23
N PRO A 592 6.43 12.78 -32.85
CA PRO A 592 6.35 13.89 -31.91
C PRO A 592 5.46 15.05 -32.40
N GLU A 593 5.55 15.42 -33.68
CA GLU A 593 4.74 16.50 -34.26
C GLU A 593 3.25 16.15 -34.27
N LYS A 594 2.90 14.91 -34.62
CA LYS A 594 1.51 14.45 -34.69
C LYS A 594 0.90 14.29 -33.30
N ALA A 595 1.67 13.76 -32.34
CA ALA A 595 1.25 13.68 -30.94
C ALA A 595 1.00 15.07 -30.33
N LEU A 596 1.89 16.04 -30.62
CA LEU A 596 1.72 17.42 -30.17
C LEU A 596 0.49 18.07 -30.81
N ALA A 597 0.26 17.85 -32.11
CA ALA A 597 -0.93 18.36 -32.80
C ALA A 597 -2.23 17.78 -32.21
N LEU A 598 -2.29 16.47 -31.95
CA LEU A 598 -3.42 15.83 -31.29
C LEU A 598 -3.67 16.46 -29.91
N ALA A 599 -2.63 16.62 -29.10
CA ALA A 599 -2.77 17.14 -27.75
C ALA A 599 -3.18 18.62 -27.70
N ILE A 600 -2.73 19.45 -28.65
CA ILE A 600 -3.09 20.88 -28.74
C ILE A 600 -4.51 21.06 -29.28
N ASN A 601 -4.91 20.25 -30.27
CA ASN A 601 -6.23 20.35 -30.89
C ASN A 601 -7.32 19.61 -30.09
N GLY A 602 -6.92 18.66 -29.25
CA GLY A 602 -7.80 17.94 -28.35
C GLY A 602 -8.37 18.83 -27.24
N LYS A 603 -9.43 18.36 -26.61
CA LYS A 603 -10.13 19.04 -25.51
C LYS A 603 -9.82 18.44 -24.13
N MET A 604 -8.73 17.68 -24.02
CA MET A 604 -8.28 17.03 -22.79
C MET A 604 -6.98 17.67 -22.29
N PRO A 605 -7.04 18.62 -21.32
CA PRO A 605 -5.87 19.39 -20.92
C PRO A 605 -4.69 18.55 -20.42
N GLN A 606 -4.98 17.42 -19.76
CA GLN A 606 -3.96 16.50 -19.23
C GLN A 606 -3.09 15.90 -20.34
N LEU A 607 -3.63 15.66 -21.54
CA LEU A 607 -2.87 15.10 -22.66
C LEU A 607 -1.77 16.07 -23.13
N ALA A 608 -2.03 17.38 -23.11
CA ALA A 608 -1.03 18.39 -23.46
C ALA A 608 0.16 18.35 -22.49
N GLU A 609 -0.10 18.24 -21.19
CA GLU A 609 0.95 18.06 -20.18
C GLU A 609 1.73 16.76 -20.40
N PHE A 610 1.02 15.65 -20.59
CA PHE A 610 1.63 14.32 -20.70
C PHE A 610 2.47 14.17 -21.97
N VAL A 611 1.98 14.65 -23.11
CA VAL A 611 2.75 14.67 -24.36
C VAL A 611 4.00 15.54 -24.20
N ALA A 612 3.87 16.75 -23.65
CA ALA A 612 5.04 17.62 -23.42
C ALA A 612 6.08 16.93 -22.54
N ARG A 613 5.67 16.30 -21.42
CA ARG A 613 6.56 15.53 -20.54
C ARG A 613 7.22 14.38 -21.29
N ARG A 614 6.46 13.58 -22.03
CA ARG A 614 6.98 12.41 -22.77
C ARG A 614 7.95 12.78 -23.89
N LEU A 615 7.75 13.92 -24.55
CA LEU A 615 8.68 14.48 -25.54
C LEU A 615 10.01 14.88 -24.90
N THR A 616 9.99 15.49 -23.70
CA THR A 616 11.21 15.89 -23.00
C THR A 616 12.02 14.70 -22.49
N THR A 617 11.38 13.57 -22.18
CA THR A 617 12.06 12.38 -21.67
C THR A 617 12.65 11.49 -22.78
N GLY A 618 12.25 11.64 -24.05
CA GLY A 618 12.78 10.86 -25.19
C GLY A 618 12.74 9.34 -25.00
N ASP A 619 13.57 8.57 -25.72
CA ASP A 619 13.74 7.12 -25.51
C ASP A 619 14.59 6.77 -24.27
N VAL A 620 14.58 7.63 -23.24
CA VAL A 620 15.19 7.29 -21.95
C VAL A 620 14.31 6.23 -21.29
N ALA A 621 14.41 5.00 -21.81
CA ALA A 621 14.05 3.81 -21.10
C ALA A 621 14.91 3.80 -19.84
N SER A 622 14.29 4.09 -18.70
CA SER A 622 14.83 3.62 -17.45
C SER A 622 14.94 2.09 -17.59
N GLN A 623 16.15 1.58 -17.76
CA GLN A 623 16.44 0.16 -17.67
C GLN A 623 16.19 -0.26 -16.21
N VAL A 624 14.93 -0.55 -15.87
CA VAL A 624 14.55 -0.89 -14.49
C VAL A 624 14.92 -2.35 -14.15
N ASN A 625 15.34 -3.20 -15.09
CA ASN A 625 15.59 -4.63 -14.79
C ASN A 625 16.82 -5.27 -15.50
N ARG A 626 17.98 -4.61 -15.58
CA ARG A 626 19.26 -5.32 -15.86
C ARG A 626 20.20 -5.20 -14.67
N PRO A 627 20.78 -6.31 -14.14
CA PRO A 627 21.93 -6.23 -13.26
C PRO A 627 23.07 -5.58 -14.06
N ARG A 628 23.51 -4.39 -13.63
CA ARG A 628 24.49 -3.59 -14.35
C ARG A 628 25.89 -4.14 -14.08
N LYS A 629 26.71 -4.36 -15.12
CA LYS A 629 28.16 -4.57 -14.94
C LYS A 629 28.79 -3.26 -14.44
N PRO A 630 29.72 -3.28 -13.46
CA PRO A 630 30.21 -2.05 -12.85
C PRO A 630 30.90 -1.11 -13.84
N GLN A 631 30.32 0.08 -14.05
CA GLN A 631 30.96 1.14 -14.86
C GLN A 631 32.05 1.88 -14.05
N LYS A 632 33.01 2.50 -14.77
CA LYS A 632 34.13 3.30 -14.21
C LYS A 632 33.71 4.39 -13.20
N ASN A 633 32.45 4.84 -13.22
CA ASN A 633 31.89 5.82 -12.27
C ASN A 633 31.50 5.19 -10.90
N GLU A 634 31.22 3.89 -10.83
CA GLU A 634 30.82 3.23 -9.59
C GLU A 634 31.96 3.17 -8.57
N LYS A 635 33.21 2.99 -9.01
CA LYS A 635 34.37 3.01 -8.08
C LYS A 635 34.50 4.33 -7.33
N ARG A 636 34.18 5.47 -7.95
CA ARG A 636 34.17 6.79 -7.29
C ARG A 636 33.00 6.92 -6.30
N VAL A 637 31.85 6.34 -6.62
CA VAL A 637 30.68 6.30 -5.74
C VAL A 637 30.95 5.39 -4.54
N TRP A 638 31.55 4.22 -4.74
CA TRP A 638 31.97 3.32 -3.66
C TRP A 638 32.97 3.97 -2.71
N GLN A 639 33.94 4.72 -3.24
CA GLN A 639 34.84 5.51 -2.38
C GLN A 639 34.09 6.53 -1.54
N ARG A 640 33.03 7.15 -2.07
CA ARG A 640 32.22 8.13 -1.33
C ARG A 640 31.34 7.46 -0.28
N ILE A 641 30.68 6.36 -0.62
CA ILE A 641 29.79 5.64 0.28
C ILE A 641 30.57 5.07 1.47
N ILE A 642 31.72 4.44 1.24
CA ILE A 642 32.49 3.83 2.33
C ILE A 642 32.99 4.86 3.35
N GLN A 643 33.10 6.15 2.99
CA GLN A 643 33.45 7.18 3.97
C GLN A 643 32.41 7.34 5.09
N LYS A 644 31.16 6.91 4.88
CA LYS A 644 30.09 6.99 5.89
C LYS A 644 30.39 6.12 7.10
N SER A 645 30.96 4.93 6.89
CA SER A 645 31.31 3.99 7.96
C SER A 645 32.81 3.97 8.25
N ALA A 646 33.67 4.24 7.27
CA ALA A 646 35.13 4.20 7.40
C ALA A 646 35.84 5.46 6.88
N PRO A 647 35.70 6.63 7.55
CA PRO A 647 36.34 7.87 7.12
C PRO A 647 37.85 7.76 6.94
N GLY A 648 38.35 8.22 5.79
CA GLY A 648 39.76 8.20 5.43
C GLY A 648 40.29 6.87 4.91
N PHE A 649 39.47 5.81 4.89
CA PHE A 649 39.80 4.54 4.25
C PHE A 649 39.34 4.50 2.80
N LYS A 650 40.10 3.84 1.93
CA LYS A 650 39.73 3.57 0.54
C LYS A 650 39.32 2.11 0.38
N VAL A 651 38.21 1.87 -0.29
CA VAL A 651 37.69 0.51 -0.54
C VAL A 651 38.22 -0.04 -1.85
N HIS A 652 38.64 -1.30 -1.86
CA HIS A 652 39.18 -2.00 -3.02
C HIS A 652 38.59 -3.40 -3.12
N ASP A 653 38.67 -3.98 -4.33
CA ASP A 653 38.41 -5.41 -4.57
C ASP A 653 37.02 -5.86 -4.06
N VAL A 654 35.99 -5.06 -4.36
CA VAL A 654 34.58 -5.32 -3.96
C VAL A 654 33.89 -6.16 -5.02
N GLY A 655 33.22 -7.23 -4.58
CA GLY A 655 32.52 -8.19 -5.45
C GLY A 655 31.06 -7.86 -5.68
N GLU A 656 30.21 -8.88 -5.50
CA GLU A 656 28.78 -8.81 -5.75
C GLU A 656 28.14 -7.62 -5.01
N GLY A 657 27.12 -7.00 -5.61
CA GLY A 657 26.35 -5.88 -5.03
C GLY A 657 27.10 -4.56 -4.83
N GLY A 658 28.43 -4.55 -4.95
CA GLY A 658 29.24 -3.34 -4.77
C GLY A 658 29.24 -2.81 -3.33
N VAL A 659 29.41 -1.50 -3.18
CA VAL A 659 29.36 -0.82 -1.87
C VAL A 659 28.04 -0.11 -1.71
N VAL A 660 27.21 -0.60 -0.80
CA VAL A 660 25.82 -0.13 -0.60
C VAL A 660 25.67 0.49 0.77
N ASP A 661 25.04 1.65 0.84
CA ASP A 661 24.69 2.30 2.10
C ASP A 661 23.31 1.84 2.57
N HIS A 662 23.21 1.40 3.81
CA HIS A 662 21.97 1.05 4.48
C HIS A 662 21.73 2.09 5.56
N SER A 663 20.71 2.92 5.36
CA SER A 663 20.26 3.90 6.35
C SER A 663 19.79 3.24 7.63
N VAL A 664 19.30 1.99 7.56
CA VAL A 664 19.04 1.10 8.69
C VAL A 664 19.35 -0.34 8.29
N PHE A 665 20.24 -1.00 9.02
CA PHE A 665 20.51 -2.42 8.97
C PHE A 665 20.52 -2.97 10.40
N ARG A 666 19.58 -3.87 10.69
CA ARG A 666 19.24 -4.29 12.06
C ARG A 666 18.80 -3.07 12.89
N ASN A 667 19.64 -2.57 13.79
CA ASN A 667 19.37 -1.43 14.66
C ASN A 667 20.37 -0.26 14.50
N ALA A 668 21.20 -0.25 13.43
CA ALA A 668 22.16 0.82 13.17
C ALA A 668 22.34 1.07 11.67
N THR A 669 23.05 2.13 11.27
CA THR A 669 23.46 2.31 9.87
C THR A 669 24.55 1.30 9.49
N ALA A 670 24.62 0.94 8.21
CA ALA A 670 25.70 0.06 7.75
C ALA A 670 26.09 0.37 6.30
N VAL A 671 27.37 0.28 5.99
CA VAL A 671 27.82 0.15 4.61
C VAL A 671 28.11 -1.32 4.35
N GLN A 672 27.56 -1.89 3.29
CA GLN A 672 27.76 -3.27 2.89
C GLN A 672 28.93 -3.39 1.91
N THR A 673 29.74 -4.44 2.05
CA THR A 673 30.72 -4.90 1.05
C THR A 673 30.65 -6.41 0.88
N HIS A 674 31.18 -6.91 -0.24
CA HIS A 674 31.35 -8.34 -0.50
C HIS A 674 32.78 -8.61 -1.00
N PRO A 675 33.42 -9.74 -0.64
CA PRO A 675 34.66 -10.17 -1.28
C PRO A 675 34.51 -10.25 -2.80
N LEU A 676 35.58 -9.99 -3.56
CA LEU A 676 35.53 -10.03 -5.02
C LEU A 676 35.23 -11.44 -5.55
N ASP A 677 35.89 -12.43 -4.95
CA ASP A 677 35.74 -13.85 -5.19
C ASP A 677 36.21 -14.62 -3.95
N ARG A 678 36.16 -15.97 -3.99
CA ARG A 678 36.51 -16.85 -2.85
C ARG A 678 37.91 -16.62 -2.30
N GLU A 679 38.85 -16.20 -3.15
CA GLU A 679 40.25 -16.03 -2.78
C GLU A 679 40.61 -14.56 -2.53
N THR A 680 39.86 -13.63 -3.12
CA THR A 680 40.16 -12.20 -3.12
C THR A 680 39.24 -11.43 -2.18
N PRO A 681 39.73 -11.00 -1.00
CA PRO A 681 38.91 -10.23 -0.06
C PRO A 681 38.61 -8.83 -0.55
N SER A 682 37.49 -8.27 -0.10
CA SER A 682 37.28 -6.83 -0.17
C SER A 682 38.10 -6.14 0.89
N THR A 683 38.75 -5.02 0.55
CA THR A 683 39.70 -4.38 1.47
C THR A 683 39.46 -2.89 1.68
N LEU A 684 39.54 -2.46 2.94
CA LEU A 684 39.62 -1.06 3.33
C LEU A 684 41.06 -0.70 3.66
N ARG A 685 41.63 0.28 2.95
CA ARG A 685 43.06 0.64 3.06
C ARG A 685 43.23 2.10 3.45
N ARG A 686 44.11 2.37 4.42
CA ARG A 686 44.50 3.73 4.84
C ARG A 686 45.97 3.76 5.21
N GLN A 687 46.65 4.84 4.82
CA GLN A 687 48.02 5.12 5.27
C GLN A 687 47.97 6.29 6.26
N LEU A 688 48.57 6.14 7.42
CA LEU A 688 48.60 7.17 8.46
C LEU A 688 49.84 7.05 9.33
N LYS A 689 50.31 8.18 9.89
CA LYS A 689 51.38 8.22 10.89
C LYS A 689 50.78 8.03 12.27
N ILE A 690 51.24 7.03 13.02
CA ILE A 690 50.83 6.82 14.40
C ILE A 690 51.61 7.82 15.28
N PRO A 691 50.96 8.58 16.17
CA PRO A 691 51.63 9.52 17.06
C PRO A 691 52.72 8.85 17.91
N GLU A 692 53.78 9.61 18.23
CA GLU A 692 54.89 9.12 19.08
C GLU A 692 54.48 8.98 20.55
N ILE A 693 53.42 9.68 20.97
CA ILE A 693 52.93 9.74 22.35
C ILE A 693 51.41 9.52 22.32
N GLY A 694 50.90 8.71 23.25
CA GLY A 694 49.49 8.34 23.37
C GLY A 694 49.20 6.90 22.93
N ARG A 695 48.08 6.34 23.37
CA ARG A 695 47.63 5.01 22.94
C ARG A 695 46.76 5.15 21.70
N THR A 696 47.11 4.43 20.63
CA THR A 696 46.35 4.48 19.37
C THR A 696 45.68 3.15 19.10
N LYS A 697 44.38 3.16 18.83
CA LYS A 697 43.58 1.95 18.54
C LYS A 697 42.80 2.12 17.24
N LEU A 698 42.70 1.05 16.46
CA LEU A 698 41.73 0.89 15.39
C LEU A 698 40.46 0.24 15.97
N ASN A 699 39.34 0.95 15.92
CA ASN A 699 38.05 0.47 16.40
C ASN A 699 37.11 0.23 15.22
N MET A 700 36.42 -0.91 15.23
CA MET A 700 35.48 -1.30 14.19
C MET A 700 34.20 -1.85 14.83
N ARG A 701 33.05 -1.52 14.24
CA ARG A 701 31.76 -2.12 14.57
C ARG A 701 31.17 -2.72 13.31
N VAL A 702 31.02 -4.04 13.29
CA VAL A 702 30.68 -4.82 12.10
C VAL A 702 29.59 -5.85 12.36
N SER A 703 28.85 -6.23 11.32
CA SER A 703 27.85 -7.29 11.35
C SER A 703 27.97 -8.19 10.10
N HIS A 704 27.08 -9.18 10.02
CA HIS A 704 27.06 -10.24 9.02
C HIS A 704 25.67 -10.39 8.39
N HIS A 705 25.60 -11.08 7.25
CA HIS A 705 24.35 -11.43 6.61
C HIS A 705 23.52 -12.40 7.48
N PRO A 706 22.17 -12.29 7.58
CA PRO A 706 21.35 -13.19 8.40
C PRO A 706 21.54 -14.68 8.13
N HIS A 707 22.01 -15.04 6.93
CA HIS A 707 22.21 -16.41 6.47
C HIS A 707 23.67 -16.73 6.12
N GLY A 708 24.65 -15.95 6.61
CA GLY A 708 26.07 -16.20 6.33
C GLY A 708 27.00 -15.59 7.36
N ASP A 709 28.29 -15.88 7.21
CA ASP A 709 29.37 -15.30 7.98
C ASP A 709 30.55 -14.95 7.05
N TRP A 710 31.51 -14.20 7.58
CA TRP A 710 32.72 -13.82 6.85
C TRP A 710 33.90 -13.65 7.79
N GLN A 711 35.12 -13.68 7.26
CA GLN A 711 36.35 -13.57 8.04
C GLN A 711 36.88 -12.13 8.01
N LEU A 712 36.97 -11.49 9.18
CA LEU A 712 37.58 -10.18 9.38
C LEU A 712 39.08 -10.36 9.64
N ARG A 713 39.91 -9.71 8.82
CA ARG A 713 41.38 -9.66 9.03
C ARG A 713 41.88 -8.23 9.05
N VAL A 714 42.79 -7.90 9.97
CA VAL A 714 43.43 -6.58 10.05
C VAL A 714 44.93 -6.73 9.91
N LEU A 715 45.52 -5.98 8.98
CA LEU A 715 46.96 -5.98 8.72
C LEU A 715 47.55 -4.59 8.84
N ALA A 716 48.73 -4.48 9.44
CA ALA A 716 49.54 -3.26 9.50
C ALA A 716 50.90 -3.52 8.85
N ASN A 717 51.25 -2.79 7.79
CA ASN A 717 52.49 -3.03 7.03
C ASN A 717 52.67 -4.49 6.54
N GLY A 718 51.57 -5.22 6.39
CA GLY A 718 51.56 -6.64 6.00
C GLY A 718 51.61 -7.64 7.16
N GLU A 719 51.79 -7.19 8.40
CA GLU A 719 51.69 -8.01 9.61
C GLU A 719 50.23 -8.16 10.04
N LEU A 720 49.78 -9.40 10.30
CA LEU A 720 48.40 -9.70 10.72
C LEU A 720 48.22 -9.41 12.21
N LEU A 721 47.33 -8.47 12.53
CA LEU A 721 47.06 -8.02 13.90
C LEU A 721 45.75 -8.56 14.49
N ALA A 722 44.77 -8.88 13.63
CA ALA A 722 43.52 -9.52 14.05
C ALA A 722 42.99 -10.44 12.95
N ASP A 723 42.41 -11.57 13.35
CA ASP A 723 41.81 -12.57 12.46
C ASP A 723 40.67 -13.29 13.20
N GLN A 724 39.42 -13.06 12.80
CA GLN A 724 38.24 -13.66 13.45
C GLN A 724 37.02 -13.73 12.52
N ILE A 725 36.11 -14.67 12.80
CA ILE A 725 34.84 -14.81 12.10
C ILE A 725 33.81 -13.79 12.62
N VAL A 726 33.08 -13.17 11.70
CA VAL A 726 31.91 -12.32 11.97
C VAL A 726 30.67 -13.06 11.47
N GLY A 727 29.87 -13.57 12.39
CA GLY A 727 28.69 -14.39 12.12
C GLY A 727 27.73 -14.40 13.31
N SER A 728 26.60 -15.09 13.17
CA SER A 728 25.52 -15.11 14.19
C SER A 728 25.96 -15.60 15.56
N LYS A 729 27.07 -16.35 15.63
CA LYS A 729 27.64 -16.89 16.87
C LYS A 729 28.70 -15.99 17.50
N THR A 730 29.22 -15.01 16.77
CA THR A 730 30.32 -14.13 17.23
C THR A 730 29.88 -12.70 17.49
N VAL A 731 28.73 -12.29 16.98
CA VAL A 731 28.08 -11.01 17.33
C VAL A 731 27.39 -11.07 18.70
N ALA A 732 27.18 -9.91 19.30
CA ALA A 732 26.41 -9.77 20.54
C ALA A 732 24.89 -9.88 20.29
N ASN A 733 24.07 -9.75 21.34
CA ASN A 733 22.60 -9.87 21.25
C ASN A 733 21.94 -8.80 20.36
N ASP A 734 22.62 -7.68 20.14
CA ASP A 734 22.21 -6.64 19.18
C ASP A 734 22.66 -6.94 17.75
N GLU A 735 23.26 -8.11 17.53
CA GLU A 735 23.76 -8.63 16.26
C GLU A 735 24.90 -7.79 15.64
N TRP A 736 25.64 -7.05 16.48
CA TRP A 736 26.88 -6.36 16.13
C TRP A 736 28.09 -6.94 16.86
N LEU A 737 29.26 -6.79 16.25
CA LEU A 737 30.55 -7.12 16.82
C LEU A 737 31.46 -5.90 16.82
N ASP A 738 31.84 -5.45 18.01
CA ASP A 738 32.86 -4.43 18.21
C ASP A 738 34.25 -5.09 18.29
N VAL A 739 35.19 -4.61 17.47
CA VAL A 739 36.56 -5.10 17.38
C VAL A 739 37.52 -3.94 17.56
N SER A 740 38.48 -4.08 18.48
CA SER A 740 39.51 -3.06 18.75
C SER A 740 40.90 -3.67 18.59
N VAL A 741 41.76 -3.04 17.80
CA VAL A 741 43.12 -3.47 17.50
C VAL A 741 44.10 -2.38 17.95
N ASP A 742 45.04 -2.73 18.82
CA ASP A 742 46.06 -1.79 19.30
C ASP A 742 47.13 -1.54 18.23
N LEU A 743 47.34 -0.27 17.90
CA LEU A 743 48.35 0.19 16.94
C LEU A 743 49.54 0.88 17.62
N SER A 744 49.56 0.95 18.95
CA SER A 744 50.59 1.66 19.73
C SER A 744 51.99 1.10 19.51
N ASN A 745 52.12 -0.18 19.13
CA ASN A 745 53.40 -0.80 18.75
C ASN A 745 54.04 -0.15 17.50
N PHE A 746 53.28 0.63 16.74
CA PHE A 746 53.74 1.37 15.58
C PHE A 746 53.91 2.87 15.86
N ALA A 747 53.93 3.30 17.14
CA ALA A 747 54.11 4.70 17.53
C ALA A 747 55.30 5.36 16.81
N GLY A 748 55.07 6.56 16.28
CA GLY A 748 56.04 7.31 15.47
C GLY A 748 56.21 6.86 14.02
N GLN A 749 55.67 5.69 13.64
CA GLN A 749 55.82 5.13 12.29
C GLN A 749 54.63 5.48 11.39
N THR A 750 54.87 5.52 10.08
CA THR A 750 53.81 5.54 9.06
C THR A 750 53.38 4.12 8.76
N VAL A 751 52.12 3.79 9.03
CA VAL A 751 51.54 2.46 8.86
C VAL A 751 50.60 2.43 7.67
N LYS A 752 50.72 1.39 6.84
CA LYS A 752 49.71 1.01 5.84
C LYS A 752 48.77 -0.01 6.47
N LEU A 753 47.59 0.45 6.88
CA LEU A 753 46.53 -0.40 7.40
C LEU A 753 45.69 -0.97 6.26
N THR A 754 45.38 -2.26 6.36
CA THR A 754 44.46 -3.00 5.49
C THR A 754 43.49 -3.78 6.37
N ILE A 755 42.19 -3.56 6.18
CA ILE A 755 41.11 -4.34 6.81
C ILE A 755 40.45 -5.16 5.71
N GLU A 756 40.33 -6.46 5.90
CA GLU A 756 39.83 -7.41 4.90
C GLU A 756 38.46 -7.95 5.34
N ASN A 757 37.47 -7.89 4.44
CA ASN A 757 36.31 -8.76 4.42
C ASN A 757 36.64 -9.92 3.49
N LYS A 758 37.08 -11.03 4.09
CA LYS A 758 37.48 -12.25 3.41
C LYS A 758 36.38 -13.31 3.49
N ALA A 759 36.26 -14.10 2.44
CA ALA A 759 35.34 -15.23 2.42
C ALA A 759 35.65 -16.25 3.53
N ASN A 760 34.61 -16.83 4.10
CA ASN A 760 34.71 -18.01 4.95
C ASN A 760 34.34 -19.28 4.19
N ASP A 761 33.06 -19.46 3.82
CA ASP A 761 32.56 -20.67 3.14
C ASP A 761 31.83 -20.43 1.80
N TRP A 762 31.69 -19.17 1.39
CA TRP A 762 31.03 -18.73 0.15
C TRP A 762 29.51 -18.96 0.12
N GLN A 763 28.85 -18.99 1.28
CA GLN A 763 27.40 -19.08 1.39
C GLN A 763 26.69 -17.74 1.53
N ASN A 764 27.31 -16.66 2.07
CA ASN A 764 26.80 -15.27 2.12
C ASN A 764 27.79 -14.32 2.86
N GLU A 765 28.84 -13.84 2.19
CA GLU A 765 30.03 -13.22 2.83
C GLU A 765 29.92 -11.70 3.00
N TRP A 766 28.69 -11.20 3.09
CA TRP A 766 28.44 -9.77 3.16
C TRP A 766 28.88 -9.21 4.51
N ALA A 767 29.85 -8.29 4.44
CA ALA A 767 30.25 -7.48 5.59
C ALA A 767 29.39 -6.23 5.68
N TYR A 768 28.91 -5.94 6.88
CA TYR A 768 28.15 -4.72 7.19
C TYR A 768 28.97 -3.87 8.16
N TRP A 769 29.51 -2.75 7.67
CA TRP A 769 30.37 -1.84 8.41
C TRP A 769 29.53 -0.69 8.99
N ASN A 770 29.35 -0.65 10.31
CA ASN A 770 28.72 0.50 10.96
C ASN A 770 29.74 1.61 11.22
N ARG A 771 30.92 1.26 11.76
CA ARG A 771 31.98 2.22 12.09
C ARG A 771 33.36 1.60 11.94
N VAL A 772 34.31 2.37 11.44
CA VAL A 772 35.76 2.10 11.41
C VAL A 772 36.49 3.41 11.71
N SER A 773 37.11 3.51 12.88
CA SER A 773 37.84 4.70 13.36
C SER A 773 39.23 4.35 13.86
N VAL A 774 40.16 5.31 13.78
CA VAL A 774 41.45 5.22 14.47
C VAL A 774 41.49 6.34 15.49
N ASP A 775 41.56 5.97 16.76
CA ASP A 775 41.46 6.87 17.90
C ASP A 775 42.80 6.89 18.64
N THR A 776 43.37 8.08 18.88
CA THR A 776 44.58 8.25 19.71
C THR A 776 44.23 9.04 20.97
N GLU A 777 44.37 8.39 22.12
CA GLU A 777 44.25 9.05 23.41
C GLU A 777 45.58 9.75 23.75
N GLN A 778 45.57 11.08 23.80
CA GLN A 778 46.66 11.86 24.38
C GLN A 778 46.35 12.16 25.85
N GLU A 779 47.25 11.83 26.77
CA GLU A 779 47.19 12.36 28.13
C GLU A 779 47.49 13.86 28.07
N VAL A 780 46.44 14.68 28.23
CA VAL A 780 46.54 16.14 28.38
C VAL A 780 45.90 16.50 29.71
N GLY A 781 46.67 17.18 30.57
CA GLY A 781 46.23 17.67 31.87
C GLY A 781 45.15 18.76 31.77
N ASP A 782 44.26 18.75 32.78
CA ASP A 782 43.28 19.76 33.20
C ASP A 782 42.68 20.67 32.11
N ALA A 783 41.69 20.14 31.37
CA ALA A 783 40.68 20.93 30.67
C ALA A 783 39.45 21.16 31.56
N LYS A 784 38.98 22.42 31.66
CA LYS A 784 37.74 22.77 32.38
C LYS A 784 36.56 21.93 31.86
N LYS A 785 35.80 21.31 32.77
CA LYS A 785 34.55 20.56 32.46
C LYS A 785 33.58 21.47 31.69
N LYS A 786 33.16 21.05 30.49
CA LYS A 786 32.14 21.74 29.68
C LYS A 786 30.76 21.63 30.34
N THR A 787 29.89 22.61 30.10
CA THR A 787 28.52 22.64 30.63
C THR A 787 27.62 21.72 29.81
N LYS A 788 27.04 20.70 30.43
CA LYS A 788 26.25 19.66 29.75
C LYS A 788 24.82 20.11 29.43
N VAL A 789 24.39 19.95 28.19
CA VAL A 789 23.02 20.16 27.71
C VAL A 789 22.51 18.86 27.09
N VAL A 790 21.31 18.40 27.45
CA VAL A 790 20.76 17.14 26.91
C VAL A 790 19.51 17.39 26.07
N PHE A 791 19.43 16.78 24.89
CA PHE A 791 18.29 16.86 23.99
C PHE A 791 17.51 15.54 23.95
N ILE A 792 16.20 15.61 24.18
CA ILE A 792 15.26 14.48 24.13
C ILE A 792 14.30 14.70 22.95
N SER A 793 14.25 13.73 22.05
CA SER A 793 13.42 13.78 20.83
C SER A 793 12.26 12.78 20.90
N GLY A 794 11.04 13.23 20.64
CA GLY A 794 9.89 12.35 20.42
C GLY A 794 9.90 11.72 19.02
N HIS A 795 9.12 10.66 18.82
CA HIS A 795 8.93 10.08 17.49
C HIS A 795 8.33 11.12 16.52
N PRO A 796 8.61 11.01 15.20
CA PRO A 796 7.88 11.73 14.18
C PRO A 796 6.39 11.40 14.32
N SER A 797 5.55 12.42 14.10
CA SER A 797 4.11 12.32 14.34
C SER A 797 3.27 12.91 13.22
N HIS A 798 3.91 13.53 12.23
CA HIS A 798 3.32 14.15 11.06
C HIS A 798 4.16 13.73 9.83
N GLY A 799 3.60 13.93 8.63
CA GLY A 799 4.33 13.62 7.40
C GLY A 799 5.57 14.50 7.22
N ARG A 800 6.51 14.02 6.40
CA ARG A 800 7.78 14.67 6.05
C ARG A 800 7.78 16.20 6.07
N MET A 801 8.83 16.79 6.64
CA MET A 801 9.04 18.23 6.87
C MET A 801 8.17 18.84 7.97
N LYS A 802 7.38 18.04 8.68
CA LYS A 802 6.56 18.48 9.82
C LYS A 802 6.84 17.60 11.03
N HIS A 803 6.98 18.23 12.20
CA HIS A 803 7.26 17.53 13.47
C HIS A 803 8.53 16.66 13.42
N GLU A 804 9.54 17.13 12.70
CA GLU A 804 10.87 16.52 12.58
C GLU A 804 11.68 16.76 13.86
N HIS A 805 11.20 16.22 14.98
CA HIS A 805 11.68 16.51 16.33
C HIS A 805 13.19 16.25 16.48
N ARG A 806 13.65 15.09 15.99
CA ARG A 806 15.06 14.70 16.12
C ARG A 806 15.95 15.49 15.19
N ALA A 807 15.56 15.69 13.93
CA ALA A 807 16.31 16.51 12.99
C ALA A 807 16.47 17.95 13.52
N GLY A 808 15.40 18.54 14.07
CA GLY A 808 15.45 19.88 14.68
C GLY A 808 16.40 19.94 15.88
N ASN A 809 16.33 18.95 16.79
CA ASN A 809 17.26 18.84 17.90
C ASN A 809 18.72 18.65 17.44
N MET A 810 18.97 17.92 16.35
CA MET A 810 20.32 17.80 15.78
C MET A 810 20.86 19.13 15.26
N ILE A 811 20.04 19.92 14.56
CA ILE A 811 20.42 21.27 14.09
C ILE A 811 20.83 22.15 15.28
N LEU A 812 20.02 22.15 16.35
CA LEU A 812 20.28 22.96 17.54
C LEU A 812 21.51 22.48 18.33
N ALA A 813 21.64 21.17 18.56
CA ALA A 813 22.77 20.60 19.28
C ALA A 813 24.10 20.82 18.55
N ASN A 814 24.12 20.66 17.23
CA ASN A 814 25.30 20.93 16.41
C ASN A 814 25.69 22.42 16.48
N ALA A 815 24.72 23.34 16.37
CA ALA A 815 25.00 24.77 16.49
C ALA A 815 25.61 25.15 17.85
N LEU A 816 25.14 24.54 18.95
CA LEU A 816 25.73 24.75 20.28
C LEU A 816 27.15 24.19 20.39
N ASN A 817 27.39 22.99 19.87
CA ASN A 817 28.72 22.37 19.92
C ASN A 817 29.74 23.09 19.03
N ASP A 818 29.29 23.64 17.90
CA ASP A 818 30.13 24.38 16.95
C ASP A 818 30.33 25.86 17.37
N SER A 819 29.57 26.36 18.34
CA SER A 819 29.61 27.77 18.77
C SER A 819 30.94 28.23 19.38
N GLY A 820 31.82 27.30 19.77
CA GLY A 820 33.05 27.58 20.52
C GLY A 820 32.83 27.92 22.00
N LEU A 821 31.58 27.88 22.49
CA LEU A 821 31.25 28.09 23.90
C LEU A 821 31.63 26.88 24.77
N ASN A 822 31.72 27.06 26.08
CA ASN A 822 31.99 25.99 27.05
C ASN A 822 30.75 25.11 27.30
N ILE A 823 30.21 24.54 26.23
CA ILE A 823 29.00 23.71 26.18
C ILE A 823 29.37 22.34 25.60
N ASP A 824 28.67 21.32 26.09
CA ASP A 824 28.63 19.97 25.54
C ASP A 824 27.15 19.57 25.37
N ALA A 825 26.66 19.66 24.14
CA ALA A 825 25.30 19.32 23.77
C ALA A 825 25.22 17.85 23.33
N GLU A 826 24.56 17.02 24.15
CA GLU A 826 24.35 15.60 23.92
C GLU A 826 22.91 15.31 23.48
N LEU A 827 22.75 14.62 22.36
CA LEU A 827 21.45 14.11 21.91
C LEU A 827 21.23 12.68 22.41
N VAL A 828 20.08 12.41 23.03
CA VAL A 828 19.70 11.04 23.38
C VAL A 828 19.70 10.17 22.11
N PRO A 829 20.37 9.00 22.10
CA PRO A 829 20.66 8.28 20.87
C PRO A 829 19.41 7.67 20.20
N HIS A 830 18.31 7.54 20.93
CA HIS A 830 17.03 6.99 20.48
C HIS A 830 15.87 7.96 20.72
N TYR A 831 14.71 7.66 20.16
CA TYR A 831 13.47 8.39 20.40
C TYR A 831 12.88 8.09 21.79
N GLY A 832 12.28 9.10 22.41
CA GLY A 832 11.64 8.99 23.72
C GLY A 832 12.57 9.30 24.89
N TYR A 833 12.07 9.10 26.11
CA TYR A 833 12.84 9.30 27.33
C TYR A 833 14.09 8.39 27.35
N PRO A 834 15.26 8.85 27.83
CA PRO A 834 16.48 8.04 27.83
C PRO A 834 16.30 6.75 28.63
N GLN A 835 16.73 5.63 28.05
CA GLN A 835 16.72 4.32 28.72
C GLN A 835 17.80 4.24 29.81
N ASP A 836 18.96 4.84 29.55
CA ASP A 836 19.99 5.09 30.56
C ASP A 836 19.83 6.52 31.08
N GLU A 837 19.18 6.66 32.25
CA GLU A 837 18.94 7.94 32.90
C GLU A 837 20.24 8.62 33.36
N SER A 838 21.38 7.92 33.37
CA SER A 838 22.68 8.53 33.72
C SER A 838 23.10 9.64 32.77
N ILE A 839 22.57 9.65 31.53
CA ILE A 839 22.81 10.74 30.57
C ILE A 839 22.26 12.07 31.08
N LEU A 840 21.22 12.06 31.93
CA LEU A 840 20.61 13.27 32.50
C LEU A 840 21.38 13.80 33.72
N LYS A 841 22.33 13.02 34.24
CA LYS A 841 23.12 13.41 35.40
C LYS A 841 24.01 14.62 35.07
N ASP A 842 24.05 15.58 36.00
CA ASP A 842 24.76 16.85 35.88
C ASP A 842 24.33 17.72 34.69
N ALA A 843 23.20 17.43 34.04
CA ALA A 843 22.68 18.27 32.96
C ALA A 843 22.32 19.65 33.51
N ALA A 844 22.89 20.70 32.90
CA ALA A 844 22.59 22.07 33.26
C ALA A 844 21.23 22.51 32.71
N THR A 845 20.84 22.00 31.54
CA THR A 845 19.49 22.15 30.98
C THR A 845 19.11 20.95 30.11
N ILE A 846 17.82 20.67 30.02
CA ILE A 846 17.25 19.61 29.18
C ILE A 846 16.29 20.20 28.16
N VAL A 847 16.51 19.91 26.88
CA VAL A 847 15.69 20.35 25.75
C VAL A 847 14.78 19.20 25.33
N ILE A 848 13.49 19.47 25.23
CA ILE A 848 12.47 18.50 24.84
C ILE A 848 11.80 19.01 23.58
N PHE A 849 11.83 18.17 22.55
CA PHE A 849 11.08 18.39 21.33
C PHE A 849 10.37 17.09 20.98
N SER A 850 9.05 17.05 21.17
CA SER A 850 8.27 15.82 21.07
C SER A 850 6.79 16.10 20.84
N THR A 851 6.04 15.02 20.62
CA THR A 851 4.59 14.98 20.81
C THR A 851 4.16 15.48 22.20
N GLY A 852 2.96 16.03 22.26
CA GLY A 852 2.36 16.62 23.45
C GLY A 852 1.31 15.75 24.13
N HIS A 853 0.71 16.26 25.20
CA HIS A 853 -0.46 15.68 25.85
C HIS A 853 -0.29 14.18 26.19
N SER A 854 -1.16 13.31 25.68
CA SER A 854 -1.14 11.87 25.93
C SER A 854 0.07 11.15 25.35
N GLY A 855 0.70 11.73 24.32
CA GLY A 855 1.91 11.23 23.69
C GLY A 855 3.20 11.86 24.23
N HIS A 856 3.13 12.66 25.30
CA HIS A 856 4.30 13.37 25.81
C HIS A 856 5.36 12.42 26.37
N VAL A 857 6.62 12.62 26.00
CA VAL A 857 7.74 11.73 26.38
C VAL A 857 7.94 11.62 27.90
N LEU A 858 7.58 12.68 28.63
CA LEU A 858 7.65 12.73 30.10
C LEU A 858 6.44 12.11 30.81
N LYS A 859 5.35 11.73 30.13
CA LYS A 859 4.08 11.37 30.78
C LYS A 859 4.23 10.26 31.84
N LYS A 860 5.12 9.29 31.60
CA LYS A 860 5.40 8.17 32.52
C LYS A 860 6.59 8.41 33.46
N LYS A 861 7.20 9.60 33.39
CA LYS A 861 8.49 9.95 34.04
C LYS A 861 8.44 11.31 34.75
N LEU A 862 7.23 11.74 35.12
CA LEU A 862 7.01 13.07 35.69
C LEU A 862 7.69 13.27 37.04
N ASP A 863 7.71 12.25 37.90
CA ASP A 863 8.29 12.35 39.24
C ASP A 863 9.82 12.36 39.19
N GLU A 864 10.42 11.51 38.35
CA GLU A 864 11.86 11.49 38.12
C GLU A 864 12.35 12.80 37.47
N PHE A 865 11.59 13.32 36.51
CA PHE A 865 11.92 14.59 35.88
C PHE A 865 11.73 15.78 36.83
N ASP A 866 10.69 15.77 37.67
CA ASP A 866 10.48 16.79 38.70
C ASP A 866 11.66 16.85 39.69
N ALA A 867 12.23 15.71 40.07
CA ALA A 867 13.40 15.65 40.93
C ALA A 867 14.61 16.40 40.32
N LEU A 868 14.82 16.31 38.99
CA LEU A 868 15.86 17.07 38.29
C LEU A 868 15.55 18.58 38.30
N MET A 869 14.29 18.96 38.05
CA MET A 869 13.85 20.36 38.04
C MET A 869 14.01 21.03 39.42
N ASN A 870 13.67 20.30 40.49
CA ASN A 870 13.88 20.70 41.88
C ASN A 870 15.36 20.77 42.26
N GLY A 871 16.21 19.97 41.61
CA GLY A 871 17.68 20.04 41.70
C GLY A 871 18.30 21.26 41.00
N GLY A 872 17.49 22.07 40.30
CA GLY A 872 17.93 23.31 39.64
C GLY A 872 18.23 23.18 38.15
N THR A 873 18.11 21.99 37.55
CA THR A 873 18.32 21.76 36.11
C THR A 873 17.35 22.58 35.28
N GLY A 874 17.85 23.30 34.27
CA GLY A 874 17.02 24.07 33.34
C GLY A 874 16.14 23.19 32.43
N VAL A 875 15.10 23.77 31.84
CA VAL A 875 14.26 23.07 30.85
C VAL A 875 13.87 23.97 29.69
N VAL A 876 13.87 23.40 28.49
CA VAL A 876 13.36 24.01 27.27
C VAL A 876 12.34 23.07 26.64
N MET A 877 11.11 23.52 26.42
CA MET A 877 10.06 22.75 25.75
C MET A 877 9.67 23.42 24.43
N LEU A 878 9.79 22.68 23.34
CA LEU A 878 9.54 23.11 21.97
C LEU A 878 8.24 22.52 21.42
N HIS A 879 7.43 23.38 20.79
CA HIS A 879 6.23 23.05 20.04
C HIS A 879 5.22 22.21 20.86
N TRP A 880 4.83 21.03 20.37
CA TRP A 880 3.91 20.11 21.06
C TRP A 880 4.36 19.67 22.45
N SER A 881 5.66 19.68 22.76
CA SER A 881 6.11 19.40 24.12
C SER A 881 5.67 20.46 25.14
N THR A 882 5.13 21.61 24.69
CA THR A 882 4.49 22.59 25.57
C THR A 882 3.06 22.22 25.98
N GLU A 883 2.46 21.18 25.40
CA GLU A 883 1.10 20.73 25.72
C GLU A 883 1.07 19.74 26.88
N ALA A 884 0.15 19.95 27.83
CA ALA A 884 -0.06 19.06 28.97
C ALA A 884 -1.54 18.83 29.29
N GLU A 885 -1.83 17.64 29.83
CA GLU A 885 -3.12 17.35 30.45
C GLU A 885 -3.31 18.21 31.72
N LYS A 886 -4.50 18.78 31.89
CA LYS A 886 -4.87 19.48 33.13
C LYS A 886 -4.78 18.51 34.31
N GLY A 887 -4.17 18.96 35.40
CA GLY A 887 -3.86 18.15 36.58
C GLY A 887 -2.34 18.09 36.79
N LYS A 888 -1.84 16.97 37.34
CA LYS A 888 -0.43 16.83 37.77
C LYS A 888 0.58 17.30 36.72
N MET A 889 0.40 16.93 35.45
CA MET A 889 1.35 17.30 34.40
C MET A 889 1.31 18.81 34.09
N GLY A 890 0.13 19.40 33.94
CA GLY A 890 -0.02 20.84 33.77
C GLY A 890 0.52 21.64 34.97
N ASP A 891 0.27 21.19 36.20
CA ASP A 891 0.80 21.81 37.41
C ASP A 891 2.33 21.78 37.45
N LEU A 892 2.93 20.66 37.04
CA LEU A 892 4.38 20.53 36.91
C LEU A 892 4.93 21.44 35.81
N PHE A 893 4.25 21.56 34.66
CA PHE A 893 4.70 22.45 33.59
C PHE A 893 4.65 23.93 33.99
N LEU A 894 3.63 24.34 34.74
CA LEU A 894 3.59 25.65 35.40
C LEU A 894 4.79 25.84 36.33
N ASN A 895 5.17 24.82 37.10
CA ASN A 895 6.33 24.89 37.98
C ASN A 895 7.67 24.88 37.22
N TRP A 896 7.77 24.19 36.09
CA TRP A 896 9.03 23.99 35.37
C TRP A 896 9.34 25.11 34.39
N MET A 897 8.34 25.51 33.60
CA MET A 897 8.48 26.52 32.54
C MET A 897 7.48 27.68 32.64
N GLY A 898 6.64 27.75 33.68
CA GLY A 898 5.79 28.91 33.95
C GLY A 898 4.48 28.96 33.17
N GLY A 899 4.35 28.21 32.08
CA GLY A 899 3.14 28.16 31.28
C GLY A 899 3.03 26.90 30.43
N PHE A 900 1.85 26.59 29.90
CA PHE A 900 1.63 25.45 29.02
C PHE A 900 0.39 25.62 28.13
N CYS A 901 0.31 24.82 27.07
CA CYS A 901 -0.85 24.72 26.18
C CYS A 901 -1.87 23.74 26.79
N ASP A 902 -3.06 24.24 27.13
CA ASP A 902 -4.18 23.50 27.71
C ASP A 902 -5.23 23.30 26.61
N LEU A 903 -5.58 22.06 26.25
CA LEU A 903 -6.33 21.75 25.01
C LEU A 903 -7.67 22.47 24.89
N ASP A 904 -8.38 22.65 25.99
CA ASP A 904 -9.70 23.31 26.01
C ASP A 904 -9.61 24.82 26.24
N TRP A 905 -8.40 25.37 26.34
CA TRP A 905 -8.13 26.76 26.67
C TRP A 905 -7.28 27.47 25.61
N SER A 906 -6.29 26.79 25.07
CA SER A 906 -5.29 27.28 24.12
C SER A 906 -5.64 26.86 22.69
N VAL A 907 -5.06 27.54 21.70
CA VAL A 907 -5.27 27.25 20.27
C VAL A 907 -3.96 27.07 19.53
N ASN A 908 -3.98 26.27 18.46
CA ASN A 908 -2.81 25.99 17.62
C ASN A 908 -2.97 26.32 16.12
N PRO A 909 -3.32 27.55 15.71
CA PRO A 909 -3.47 27.86 14.29
C PRO A 909 -2.11 28.01 13.59
N HIS A 910 -2.07 27.80 12.27
CA HIS A 910 -1.00 28.34 11.42
C HIS A 910 -1.21 29.83 11.18
N TRP A 911 -0.19 30.62 11.48
CA TRP A 911 -0.17 32.06 11.18
C TRP A 911 1.26 32.61 11.22
N LYS A 912 1.40 33.82 10.70
CA LYS A 912 2.68 34.52 10.56
C LYS A 912 2.72 35.75 11.48
N PRO A 913 3.19 35.62 12.73
CA PRO A 913 3.38 36.75 13.64
C PRO A 913 4.51 37.68 13.19
N ASN A 914 4.48 38.94 13.60
CA ASN A 914 5.51 39.94 13.33
C ASN A 914 6.21 40.36 14.63
N PHE A 915 7.33 39.71 14.96
CA PHE A 915 8.08 39.97 16.18
C PHE A 915 8.98 41.21 16.04
N ASN A 916 8.38 42.39 16.08
CA ASN A 916 9.08 43.66 15.85
C ASN A 916 9.68 44.29 17.12
N ALA A 917 9.22 43.87 18.29
CA ALA A 917 9.67 44.37 19.59
C ALA A 917 10.05 43.19 20.48
N LEU A 918 11.33 43.13 20.85
CA LEU A 918 11.88 42.12 21.76
C LEU A 918 12.18 42.79 23.11
N PRO A 919 11.93 42.11 24.24
CA PRO A 919 12.25 42.65 25.56
C PRO A 919 13.77 42.76 25.77
N ASP A 920 14.17 43.60 26.73
CA ASP A 920 15.54 43.61 27.23
C ASP A 920 15.79 42.36 28.09
N HIS A 921 16.20 41.28 27.43
CA HIS A 921 16.47 39.99 28.05
C HIS A 921 17.64 39.29 27.34
N ALA A 922 18.43 38.52 28.08
CA ALA A 922 19.60 37.82 27.53
C ALA A 922 19.26 36.91 26.34
N ILE A 923 18.06 36.32 26.32
CA ILE A 923 17.58 35.46 25.22
C ILE A 923 17.46 36.24 23.89
N CYS A 924 17.23 37.55 23.95
CA CYS A 924 17.01 38.40 22.79
C CYS A 924 18.31 39.01 22.22
N ARG A 925 19.48 38.71 22.81
CA ARG A 925 20.78 39.21 22.34
C ARG A 925 21.07 38.75 20.91
N GLY A 926 21.40 39.71 20.04
CA GLY A 926 21.68 39.49 18.62
C GLY A 926 20.52 38.96 17.78
N VAL A 927 19.29 38.97 18.31
CA VAL A 927 18.07 38.59 17.56
C VAL A 927 17.50 39.85 16.93
N GLU A 928 17.33 39.82 15.62
CA GLU A 928 16.69 40.89 14.85
C GLU A 928 15.18 40.63 14.71
N PRO A 929 14.36 41.65 14.41
CA PRO A 929 12.96 41.46 14.06
C PRO A 929 12.76 40.41 12.96
N PHE A 930 11.85 39.46 13.17
CA PHE A 930 11.60 38.36 12.24
C PHE A 930 10.15 37.92 12.22
N SER A 931 9.81 37.13 11.20
CA SER A 931 8.44 36.66 10.96
C SER A 931 8.44 35.34 10.19
N VAL A 932 8.00 34.27 10.85
CA VAL A 932 7.97 32.90 10.30
C VAL A 932 6.54 32.36 10.37
N ASP A 933 6.08 31.79 9.26
CA ASP A 933 4.78 31.11 9.18
C ASP A 933 4.91 29.69 9.73
N ASP A 934 4.26 29.45 10.87
CA ASP A 934 4.35 28.20 11.63
C ASP A 934 3.03 27.97 12.40
N GLU A 935 2.86 26.82 13.04
CA GLU A 935 1.72 26.54 13.92
C GLU A 935 2.01 27.11 15.32
N TRP A 936 1.82 28.42 15.50
CA TRP A 936 2.11 29.10 16.77
C TRP A 936 0.94 29.03 17.73
N TYR A 937 1.19 28.55 18.96
CA TYR A 937 0.14 28.34 19.96
C TYR A 937 -0.02 29.58 20.81
N TYR A 938 -1.26 29.92 21.14
CA TYR A 938 -1.52 31.07 21.98
C TYR A 938 -2.71 30.87 22.91
N HIS A 939 -2.95 31.86 23.76
CA HIS A 939 -3.88 31.79 24.88
C HIS A 939 -3.47 30.69 25.87
N MET A 940 -2.22 30.75 26.31
CA MET A 940 -1.58 29.77 27.17
C MET A 940 -2.07 29.89 28.62
N ARG A 941 -1.96 28.82 29.39
CA ARG A 941 -2.01 28.90 30.86
C ARG A 941 -0.67 29.41 31.36
N PHE A 942 -0.68 30.35 32.30
CA PHE A 942 0.52 30.84 32.98
C PHE A 942 0.34 30.77 34.49
N VAL A 943 1.46 30.74 35.22
CA VAL A 943 1.44 30.93 36.68
C VAL A 943 0.73 32.24 37.03
N GLU A 944 0.10 32.27 38.20
CA GLU A 944 -0.73 33.39 38.61
C GLU A 944 0.03 34.73 38.53
N GLY A 945 -0.58 35.69 37.84
CA GLY A 945 0.00 37.02 37.60
C GLY A 945 1.27 37.03 36.74
N MET A 946 1.58 35.93 36.03
CA MET A 946 2.82 35.75 35.26
C MET A 946 4.08 36.01 36.09
N LYS A 947 4.01 35.76 37.40
CA LYS A 947 5.11 36.06 38.32
C LYS A 947 6.37 35.28 37.95
N GLY A 948 7.46 35.99 37.66
CA GLY A 948 8.73 35.39 37.25
C GLY A 948 8.81 35.02 35.77
N ILE A 949 7.77 35.33 34.97
CA ILE A 949 7.76 35.14 33.53
C ILE A 949 8.13 36.44 32.82
N THR A 950 9.01 36.33 31.83
CA THR A 950 9.27 37.37 30.84
C THR A 950 8.78 36.87 29.48
N PRO A 951 7.73 37.46 28.88
CA PRO A 951 7.35 37.16 27.51
C PRO A 951 8.49 37.51 26.56
N ILE A 952 8.89 36.57 25.70
CA ILE A 952 10.02 36.72 24.77
C ILE A 952 9.52 37.02 23.35
N LEU A 953 8.60 36.20 22.85
CA LEU A 953 7.96 36.40 21.55
C LEU A 953 6.47 36.62 21.74
N THR A 954 5.96 37.70 21.15
CA THR A 954 4.64 38.22 21.45
C THR A 954 4.08 38.97 20.24
N ASP A 955 2.82 38.73 19.90
CA ASP A 955 2.10 39.46 18.85
C ASP A 955 0.58 39.38 19.07
N VAL A 956 -0.21 40.13 18.31
CA VAL A 956 -1.68 40.07 18.30
C VAL A 956 -2.16 39.13 17.19
N PRO A 957 -2.78 37.98 17.50
CA PRO A 957 -3.25 37.06 16.47
C PRO A 957 -4.35 37.69 15.62
N PRO A 958 -4.31 37.53 14.30
CA PRO A 958 -5.36 38.03 13.43
C PRO A 958 -6.62 37.18 13.56
N ALA A 959 -7.81 37.77 13.36
CA ALA A 959 -9.10 37.10 13.52
C ALA A 959 -9.26 35.81 12.69
N HIS A 960 -8.54 35.67 11.58
CA HIS A 960 -8.60 34.46 10.74
C HIS A 960 -8.03 33.21 11.42
N THR A 961 -7.23 33.36 12.48
CA THR A 961 -6.71 32.24 13.27
C THR A 961 -7.80 31.45 14.00
N LEU A 962 -9.03 32.00 14.07
CA LEU A 962 -10.18 31.40 14.76
C LEU A 962 -11.28 30.89 13.81
N ARG A 963 -10.94 30.58 12.56
CA ARG A 963 -11.89 30.04 11.56
C ARG A 963 -12.40 28.65 11.92
N ARG A 964 -11.61 27.85 12.64
CA ARG A 964 -12.04 26.51 13.08
C ARG A 964 -13.18 26.63 14.11
N PRO A 965 -14.15 25.69 14.13
CA PRO A 965 -15.17 25.60 15.16
C PRO A 965 -14.57 25.46 16.57
N ASP A 966 -15.41 25.63 17.60
CA ASP A 966 -14.95 25.44 18.97
C ASP A 966 -14.63 23.97 19.28
N GLY A 967 -13.53 23.72 19.99
CA GLY A 967 -13.07 22.37 20.32
C GLY A 967 -11.62 22.32 20.79
N GLU A 968 -11.10 21.11 21.03
CA GLU A 968 -9.72 20.90 21.48
C GLU A 968 -8.70 21.52 20.51
N ARG A 969 -7.72 22.27 21.05
CA ARG A 969 -6.71 23.05 20.32
C ARG A 969 -7.29 24.06 19.32
N SER A 970 -8.60 24.33 19.41
CA SER A 970 -9.38 25.11 18.48
C SER A 970 -10.14 26.22 19.20
N GLY A 971 -10.99 26.94 18.47
CA GLY A 971 -11.69 28.09 19.04
C GLY A 971 -12.37 27.79 20.39
N ASN A 972 -12.46 28.79 21.25
CA ASN A 972 -13.33 28.74 22.42
C ASN A 972 -13.77 30.15 22.81
N THR A 973 -14.75 30.26 23.68
CA THR A 973 -15.33 31.56 24.06
C THR A 973 -14.29 32.53 24.66
N ALA A 974 -13.29 32.03 25.39
CA ALA A 974 -12.26 32.87 25.98
C ALA A 974 -11.26 33.38 24.93
N VAL A 975 -10.73 32.49 24.08
CA VAL A 975 -9.79 32.84 23.01
C VAL A 975 -10.43 33.79 22.00
N ARG A 976 -11.68 33.52 21.60
CA ARG A 976 -12.42 34.38 20.67
C ARG A 976 -12.59 35.79 21.23
N ARG A 977 -12.85 35.91 22.54
CA ARG A 977 -12.93 37.20 23.22
C ARG A 977 -11.57 37.89 23.23
N ALA A 978 -10.49 37.19 23.57
CA ALA A 978 -9.15 37.74 23.62
C ALA A 978 -8.71 38.30 22.26
N VAL A 979 -8.89 37.53 21.19
CA VAL A 979 -8.57 37.97 19.82
C VAL A 979 -9.47 39.12 19.36
N ALA A 980 -10.78 39.07 19.65
CA ALA A 980 -11.70 40.17 19.31
C ALA A 980 -11.36 41.48 20.03
N ASN A 981 -10.82 41.39 21.25
CA ASN A 981 -10.33 42.53 22.03
C ASN A 981 -8.96 43.04 21.57
N GLY A 982 -8.30 42.36 20.63
CA GLY A 982 -6.92 42.67 20.21
C GLY A 982 -5.89 42.39 21.31
N GLU A 983 -6.16 41.44 22.20
CA GLU A 983 -5.27 41.10 23.29
C GLU A 983 -3.98 40.45 22.76
N THR A 984 -2.87 41.04 23.15
CA THR A 984 -1.52 40.56 22.89
C THR A 984 -1.32 39.15 23.45
N GLN A 985 -0.74 38.25 22.65
CA GLN A 985 -0.51 36.86 23.01
C GLN A 985 0.97 36.50 23.03
N HIS A 986 1.36 35.61 23.93
CA HIS A 986 2.74 35.21 24.16
C HIS A 986 2.99 33.78 23.65
N VAL A 987 3.89 33.63 22.69
CA VAL A 987 4.18 32.35 21.99
C VAL A 987 5.57 31.80 22.30
N ALA A 988 6.40 32.60 22.98
CA ALA A 988 7.60 32.13 23.67
C ALA A 988 7.84 32.95 24.94
N TRP A 989 8.32 32.32 26.00
CA TRP A 989 8.51 32.99 27.29
C TRP A 989 9.62 32.36 28.12
N ALA A 990 10.30 33.18 28.91
CA ALA A 990 11.31 32.76 29.88
C ALA A 990 10.70 32.74 31.27
N TYR A 991 11.04 31.73 32.08
CA TYR A 991 10.57 31.60 33.46
C TYR A 991 11.74 31.42 34.43
N GLN A 992 11.90 32.37 35.34
CA GLN A 992 12.84 32.26 36.46
C GLN A 992 12.11 31.64 37.65
N ARG A 993 12.41 30.37 37.96
CA ARG A 993 11.73 29.65 39.04
C ARG A 993 12.12 30.24 40.40
N PRO A 994 11.20 30.28 41.38
CA PRO A 994 11.51 30.74 42.74
C PRO A 994 12.69 30.00 43.40
N GLY A 995 12.92 28.73 43.04
CA GLY A 995 14.01 27.90 43.55
C GLY A 995 15.35 28.02 42.81
N GLY A 996 15.48 28.94 41.83
CA GLY A 996 16.76 29.24 41.15
C GLY A 996 16.96 28.61 39.77
N GLY A 997 16.22 27.55 39.42
CA GLY A 997 16.23 26.98 38.06
C GLY A 997 15.52 27.86 37.03
N ARG A 998 15.74 27.58 35.74
CA ARG A 998 15.20 28.37 34.62
C ARG A 998 14.42 27.48 33.63
N GLY A 999 13.30 27.99 33.14
CA GLY A 999 12.48 27.32 32.13
C GLY A 999 12.22 28.20 30.91
N PHE A 1000 12.00 27.58 29.76
CA PHE A 1000 11.62 28.28 28.54
C PHE A 1000 10.58 27.46 27.77
N GLY A 1001 9.46 28.08 27.40
CA GLY A 1001 8.46 27.52 26.51
C GLY A 1001 8.50 28.23 25.16
N PHE A 1002 8.42 27.47 24.07
CA PHE A 1002 8.43 27.97 22.70
C PHE A 1002 7.47 27.15 21.85
N THR A 1003 6.44 27.77 21.28
CA THR A 1003 5.37 27.02 20.63
C THR A 1003 5.60 26.74 19.14
N GLY A 1004 6.58 27.40 18.51
CA GLY A 1004 6.91 27.17 17.10
C GLY A 1004 7.71 25.89 16.88
N GLY A 1005 7.83 25.46 15.61
CA GLY A 1005 8.61 24.28 15.22
C GLY A 1005 7.77 23.19 14.56
N HIS A 1006 6.55 23.51 14.12
CA HIS A 1006 5.73 22.60 13.32
C HIS A 1006 6.43 22.30 11.99
N ASN A 1007 6.77 23.37 11.27
CA ASN A 1007 7.42 23.32 9.97
C ASN A 1007 8.92 23.18 10.18
N HIS A 1008 9.53 22.10 9.67
CA HIS A 1008 10.97 21.90 9.81
C HIS A 1008 11.78 22.99 9.07
N GLU A 1009 11.22 23.56 8.00
CA GLU A 1009 11.81 24.69 7.26
C GLU A 1009 11.94 25.97 8.09
N SER A 1010 11.17 26.13 9.19
CA SER A 1010 11.30 27.27 10.09
C SER A 1010 12.71 27.37 10.70
N TRP A 1011 13.42 26.24 10.81
CA TRP A 1011 14.81 26.23 11.24
C TRP A 1011 15.77 26.83 10.21
N GLN A 1012 15.34 27.25 9.01
CA GLN A 1012 16.18 28.03 8.08
C GLN A 1012 16.25 29.50 8.45
N ASP A 1013 15.28 30.03 9.20
CA ASP A 1013 15.33 31.41 9.67
C ASP A 1013 16.31 31.56 10.85
N ASP A 1014 17.31 32.43 10.68
CA ASP A 1014 18.41 32.60 11.62
C ASP A 1014 17.92 33.10 12.99
N ASN A 1015 16.93 33.99 13.02
CA ASN A 1015 16.41 34.60 14.25
C ASN A 1015 15.48 33.62 15.00
N PHE A 1016 14.68 32.84 14.26
CA PHE A 1016 13.91 31.73 14.81
C PHE A 1016 14.83 30.72 15.53
N ARG A 1017 15.93 30.31 14.89
CA ARG A 1017 16.96 29.45 15.53
C ARG A 1017 17.62 30.11 16.72
N LYS A 1018 18.05 31.37 16.56
CA LYS A 1018 18.87 32.09 17.54
C LYS A 1018 18.13 32.31 18.87
N ILE A 1019 16.83 32.60 18.84
CA ILE A 1019 16.00 32.67 20.06
C ILE A 1019 16.07 31.37 20.86
N VAL A 1020 15.93 30.23 20.20
CA VAL A 1020 15.95 28.92 20.87
C VAL A 1020 17.35 28.61 21.41
N LEU A 1021 18.40 28.85 20.63
CA LEU A 1021 19.80 28.65 21.07
C LEU A 1021 20.15 29.53 22.28
N ASN A 1022 19.79 30.81 22.24
CA ASN A 1022 20.00 31.73 23.36
C ASN A 1022 19.22 31.31 24.61
N ALA A 1023 18.00 30.77 24.45
CA ALA A 1023 17.21 30.23 25.55
C ALA A 1023 17.86 28.98 26.18
N ILE A 1024 18.45 28.11 25.36
CA ILE A 1024 19.18 26.93 25.85
C ILE A 1024 20.40 27.37 26.67
N LEU A 1025 21.19 28.32 26.18
CA LEU A 1025 22.33 28.88 26.94
C LEU A 1025 21.86 29.52 28.26
N TRP A 1026 20.81 30.35 28.19
CA TRP A 1026 20.27 31.04 29.36
C TRP A 1026 19.73 30.06 30.41
N THR A 1027 19.00 29.02 30.00
CA THR A 1027 18.49 28.00 30.93
C THR A 1027 19.60 27.14 31.53
N ALA A 1028 20.70 26.92 30.80
CA ALA A 1028 21.91 26.25 31.27
C ALA A 1028 22.80 27.12 32.18
N ASN A 1029 22.40 28.37 32.47
CA ASN A 1029 23.23 29.36 33.16
C ASN A 1029 24.57 29.67 32.46
N VAL A 1030 24.63 29.49 31.14
CA VAL A 1030 25.75 29.96 30.32
C VAL A 1030 25.45 31.37 29.82
N GLU A 1031 26.46 32.23 29.87
CA GLU A 1031 26.32 33.61 29.40
C GLU A 1031 26.00 33.63 27.90
N VAL A 1032 24.88 34.25 27.54
CA VAL A 1032 24.49 34.43 26.14
C VAL A 1032 25.38 35.54 25.55
N PRO A 1033 26.13 35.28 24.46
CA PRO A 1033 26.98 36.31 23.84
C PRO A 1033 26.19 37.57 23.43
N GLU A 1034 26.86 38.72 23.33
CA GLU A 1034 26.20 39.99 22.93
C GLU A 1034 25.53 39.90 21.55
N ASP A 1035 26.17 39.21 20.60
CA ASP A 1035 25.64 38.96 19.25
C ASP A 1035 24.74 37.71 19.16
N GLY A 1036 24.43 37.10 20.31
CA GLY A 1036 23.73 35.83 20.43
C GLY A 1036 24.63 34.62 20.15
N CYS A 1037 24.08 33.41 20.34
CA CYS A 1037 24.78 32.18 20.00
C CYS A 1037 25.09 32.15 18.50
N ALA A 1038 26.34 31.89 18.14
CA ALA A 1038 26.73 31.63 16.76
C ALA A 1038 25.87 30.47 16.22
N ASN A 1039 25.23 30.69 15.08
CA ASN A 1039 24.46 29.68 14.39
C ASN A 1039 25.06 29.45 13.00
N ASN A 1040 25.19 28.20 12.59
CA ASN A 1040 25.61 27.89 11.23
C ASN A 1040 24.46 28.20 10.26
N GLN A 1041 24.80 28.54 9.01
CA GLN A 1041 23.81 28.68 7.96
C GLN A 1041 23.14 27.31 7.74
N VAL A 1042 21.81 27.28 7.82
CA VAL A 1042 21.01 26.08 7.61
C VAL A 1042 20.39 26.17 6.22
N ASP A 1043 20.97 25.44 5.27
CA ASP A 1043 20.53 25.40 3.89
C ASP A 1043 19.50 24.29 3.63
N ASP A 1044 18.94 24.25 2.42
CA ASP A 1044 17.99 23.21 2.00
C ASP A 1044 18.55 21.79 2.11
N ALA A 1045 19.87 21.62 1.99
CA ALA A 1045 20.50 20.32 2.06
C ALA A 1045 20.53 19.81 3.50
N LEU A 1046 20.87 20.68 4.46
CA LEU A 1046 20.87 20.36 5.89
C LEU A 1046 19.45 20.15 6.43
N ILE A 1047 18.47 20.94 5.97
CA ILE A 1047 17.05 20.75 6.34
C ILE A 1047 16.49 19.42 5.85
N LYS A 1048 16.98 18.91 4.72
CA LYS A 1048 16.59 17.59 4.21
C LYS A 1048 17.40 16.45 4.82
N GLN A 1049 18.36 16.75 5.70
CA GLN A 1049 19.25 15.78 6.31
C GLN A 1049 18.67 15.31 7.65
N ASN A 1050 18.65 13.99 7.86
CA ASN A 1050 18.18 13.34 9.09
C ASN A 1050 16.69 13.56 9.42
N ILE A 1051 15.89 14.01 8.44
CA ILE A 1051 14.42 13.95 8.50
C ILE A 1051 13.96 12.49 8.40
N ASP A 1052 12.90 12.14 9.10
CA ASP A 1052 12.37 10.77 9.12
C ASP A 1052 11.61 10.45 7.81
N ASP A 1053 11.68 9.20 7.34
CA ASP A 1053 11.09 8.76 6.05
C ASP A 1053 9.55 8.57 6.07
N GLN A 1054 8.83 9.09 7.08
CA GLN A 1054 7.38 8.91 7.26
C GLN A 1054 6.50 9.72 6.29
#